data_AF-A0A2H1V8B7-F1
#
_entry.id   AF-A0A2H1V8B7-F1
#
_cell.length_a   1.000
_cell.length_b   1.000
_cell.length_c   1.000
_cell.angle_alpha   90.00
_cell.angle_beta   90.00
_cell.angle_gamma   90.00
#
_symmetry.space_group_name_H-M   'P 1'
#
loop_
_entity.id
_entity.type
_entity.pdbx_description
1 polymer ?
#
loop_
_entity_poly.entity_id
_entity_poly.type
_entity_poly.pdbx_seq_one_letter_code
_entity_poly.pdbx_strand_id
1 'polypeptide(L)'
;MLMCYINFSEHSNNKKNSIRTDGSIPLPVMLIENGEQLPTTSRVQNGYSPSPNYDTTSDISKTSSTQGDKLNEDNEFLKNVSAIPKMSYEELKEATNNWSESNLLGRGGFGQVFKGEWKHLPVAVKRLLDNNDHNKELIREMCLNQYRHDNILPLYGYSLGGPEACLVYQLMGGGSLEQRLRMKTHHPPLTWSQRYNIAHGIARGLQFLHTMAGTPLIHGDIKPANILLDTCLMPKIGDFGLARKGPYGDDRTHVKVSKVFGTKPYLPDEYLRDRSLSPAVDVFSYGVVVVEMATALPANDKTRPEQFLSMYIHQLYNRGLDMSTLEDPVLLGTNQSNPGMCLAFIAIGLHCTKYARHQRPTMLEVYKKLNDMKGPIIFIALPRGLDKGAFSPEICYAIVFGKALSCILAVAFAVTLVAASTADSSAAVMRKLPENLKLGAATASFQVEGAWDAADKSESIWDTFCRIPGNIKDGTDGNDTCKSYEFYQRDIEMLKFLGVDFYRFSVSWPRVLPNGFANKISEDGIGYYSRLVDELLANGIEPVVTIYHWDLPQNLQDLGGWANPLIADWFEDYARVLFDALGDRVKTWVTLNEPKQFAVFGYGMAFCAPNIVSAGIGDYMAIKNLMVAHARVWHLYDKEYRPKQKGTIGIVIATDYREGASDSPEDIEAGKIAYDFEVGLYGHPIFSTTGGFPESVVKRIAERSAQQGFPRSRLPDFTPEEIEYIKGTSDFFGFNHYSTLFYAADSYEPGIFDIPSYNDDLGAVGTYGSYATTSVPHTTKIPGGIRKALNWVKDSYNNPEIMIFENGFGNLGGNNDIDRIDYYLAYLDAVLDAIEVDGCNITRYTAWSLMDNFEWNSGLSVKFGLFEVDYNDDKRTRTARASALWFKDLIATRTLDPDYEPRLEEIKF
;
A
#
# COMPACT_ATOMS: atom_id res chain seq x y z
N MET A 1 -3.63 9.34 6.70
CA MET A 1 -4.18 8.23 5.90
C MET A 1 -3.51 6.86 6.10
N LEU A 2 -2.63 6.64 7.10
CA LEU A 2 -2.02 5.31 7.39
C LEU A 2 -2.65 4.54 8.58
N MET A 3 -3.78 5.02 9.12
CA MET A 3 -4.25 4.65 10.46
C MET A 3 -5.03 3.33 10.62
N CYS A 4 -5.25 2.56 9.54
CA CYS A 4 -5.99 1.29 9.65
C CYS A 4 -5.11 0.05 9.90
N TYR A 5 -3.80 0.22 10.16
CA TYR A 5 -2.91 -0.91 10.44
C TYR A 5 -2.14 -0.72 11.75
N ILE A 6 -2.88 -0.73 12.86
CA ILE A 6 -2.34 -1.23 14.12
C ILE A 6 -2.35 -2.76 14.02
N ASN A 7 -1.16 -3.36 14.13
CA ASN A 7 -1.00 -4.79 14.38
C ASN A 7 -1.69 -5.14 15.71
N PHE A 8 -2.82 -5.87 15.64
CA PHE A 8 -3.39 -6.54 16.81
C PHE A 8 -2.59 -7.80 17.10
N SER A 9 -1.75 -7.76 18.15
CA SER A 9 -1.32 -8.96 18.86
C SER A 9 -1.22 -8.74 20.37
N GLU A 10 -2.21 -9.31 21.06
CA GLU A 10 -2.23 -9.87 22.42
C GLU A 10 -1.94 -8.97 23.64
N HIS A 11 -3.03 -8.54 24.28
CA HIS A 11 -3.11 -8.32 25.73
C HIS A 11 -2.78 -9.61 26.49
N SER A 12 -1.64 -9.64 27.18
CA SER A 12 -1.37 -10.68 28.20
C SER A 12 -2.01 -10.30 29.53
N ASN A 13 -2.89 -11.17 30.03
CA ASN A 13 -3.45 -11.15 31.38
C ASN A 13 -2.39 -10.91 32.47
N ASN A 14 -2.50 -9.79 33.18
CA ASN A 14 -1.71 -9.51 34.37
C ASN A 14 -2.13 -10.44 35.53
N LYS A 15 -1.25 -11.38 35.89
CA LYS A 15 -1.28 -12.05 37.19
C LYS A 15 -0.83 -11.06 38.27
N LYS A 16 -1.69 -10.86 39.26
CA LYS A 16 -1.38 -10.27 40.57
C LYS A 16 -0.05 -10.85 41.11
N ASN A 17 0.91 -9.99 41.37
CA ASN A 17 1.86 -10.19 42.46
C ASN A 17 2.24 -8.84 43.06
N SER A 18 1.82 -8.66 44.30
CA SER A 18 2.18 -7.57 45.19
C SER A 18 3.66 -7.62 45.54
N ILE A 19 4.43 -6.58 45.22
CA ILE A 19 5.69 -6.29 45.93
C ILE A 19 5.72 -4.80 46.27
N ARG A 20 6.16 -4.56 47.51
CA ARG A 20 6.03 -3.35 48.31
C ARG A 20 6.87 -2.19 47.79
N THR A 21 6.36 -1.00 48.11
CA THR A 21 6.97 0.32 48.09
C THR A 21 8.22 0.44 48.96
N ASP A 22 9.27 1.04 48.40
CA ASP A 22 10.41 1.74 49.03
C ASP A 22 11.32 2.09 47.83
N GLY A 23 11.44 3.33 47.37
CA GLY A 23 12.13 4.42 48.03
C GLY A 23 12.52 5.44 46.97
N SER A 24 12.85 6.63 47.43
CA SER A 24 12.63 7.89 46.74
C SER A 24 13.89 8.55 46.17
N ILE A 25 13.65 9.46 45.19
CA ILE A 25 14.42 10.67 44.79
C ILE A 25 15.69 10.47 43.88
N PRO A 26 16.22 11.51 43.15
CA PRO A 26 15.76 12.21 41.94
C PRO A 26 16.78 12.21 40.76
N LEU A 27 16.34 12.76 39.62
CA LEU A 27 17.14 13.39 38.55
C LEU A 27 18.16 14.43 39.09
N PRO A 28 19.24 14.71 38.32
CA PRO A 28 19.51 16.11 38.01
C PRO A 28 19.99 16.40 36.56
N VAL A 29 19.69 17.63 36.17
CA VAL A 29 20.05 18.35 34.94
C VAL A 29 21.23 19.30 35.22
N MET A 30 22.14 19.41 34.23
CA MET A 30 23.14 20.45 33.90
C MET A 30 24.17 20.98 34.93
N LEU A 31 25.46 21.02 34.54
CA LEU A 31 26.21 22.24 34.17
C LEU A 31 27.64 21.94 33.68
N ILE A 32 28.13 22.80 32.79
CA ILE A 32 29.44 22.80 32.12
C ILE A 32 30.50 23.53 32.98
N GLU A 33 31.78 23.24 32.69
CA GLU A 33 33.03 23.98 32.97
C GLU A 33 33.95 23.40 34.05
N ASN A 34 35.00 22.69 33.62
CA ASN A 34 36.36 23.23 33.53
C ASN A 34 37.32 22.18 32.96
N GLY A 35 38.24 22.64 32.11
CA GLY A 35 39.03 21.80 31.23
C GLY A 35 40.13 20.99 31.90
N GLU A 36 40.53 19.91 31.23
CA GLU A 36 41.88 19.36 31.27
C GLU A 36 42.19 18.59 29.98
N GLN A 37 43.46 18.62 29.61
CA GLN A 37 44.01 18.37 28.28
C GLN A 37 43.97 16.90 27.82
N LEU A 38 43.81 16.71 26.51
CA LEU A 38 44.05 15.45 25.80
C LEU A 38 45.55 15.11 25.77
N PRO A 39 45.96 13.84 25.99
CA PRO A 39 47.29 13.39 25.65
C PRO A 39 47.44 13.19 24.15
N THR A 40 48.55 13.72 23.62
CA THR A 40 48.98 13.68 22.23
C THR A 40 50.08 12.63 22.01
N THR A 41 50.25 12.27 20.73
CA THR A 41 51.40 11.61 20.07
C THR A 41 51.52 10.09 20.23
N SER A 42 51.75 9.28 19.18
CA SER A 42 52.71 9.40 18.06
C SER A 42 52.23 8.57 16.83
N ARG A 43 52.21 9.08 15.58
CA ARG A 43 53.30 9.20 14.57
C ARG A 43 53.94 7.82 14.24
N VAL A 44 53.97 7.29 13.02
CA VAL A 44 54.68 7.79 11.81
C VAL A 44 54.35 6.94 10.54
N GLN A 45 54.00 7.67 9.46
CA GLN A 45 54.37 7.61 8.01
C GLN A 45 54.30 6.34 7.11
N ASN A 46 53.50 6.51 6.04
CA ASN A 46 53.78 6.43 4.58
C ASN A 46 55.12 5.87 4.06
N GLY A 47 55.03 5.09 2.98
CA GLY A 47 56.09 5.02 1.97
C GLY A 47 55.92 4.01 0.82
N TYR A 48 55.51 4.52 -0.35
CA TYR A 48 55.94 4.15 -1.72
C TYR A 48 55.56 2.81 -2.40
N SER A 49 54.87 2.96 -3.54
CA SER A 49 54.89 2.06 -4.72
C SER A 49 56.25 2.10 -5.45
N PRO A 50 56.56 1.07 -6.27
CA PRO A 50 56.63 1.30 -7.72
C PRO A 50 56.17 0.11 -8.61
N SER A 51 55.68 0.44 -9.80
CA SER A 51 55.57 -0.45 -10.99
C SER A 51 56.71 -0.11 -11.97
N PRO A 52 56.86 -0.73 -13.17
CA PRO A 52 56.56 -2.07 -13.67
C PRO A 52 57.82 -2.74 -14.31
N ASN A 53 57.77 -4.01 -14.72
CA ASN A 53 58.56 -4.49 -15.87
C ASN A 53 57.97 -5.74 -16.52
N TYR A 54 57.88 -5.68 -17.84
CA TYR A 54 57.63 -6.78 -18.76
C TYR A 54 58.90 -7.62 -18.91
N ASP A 55 58.79 -8.96 -18.93
CA ASP A 55 59.42 -9.74 -19.99
C ASP A 55 58.84 -11.16 -20.13
N THR A 56 58.81 -11.58 -21.39
CA THR A 56 58.24 -12.79 -21.97
C THR A 56 59.12 -14.03 -21.77
N THR A 57 58.51 -15.21 -21.53
CA THR A 57 58.79 -16.45 -22.29
C THR A 57 57.68 -17.48 -22.08
N SER A 58 57.28 -18.06 -23.20
CA SER A 58 56.32 -19.16 -23.38
C SER A 58 56.79 -20.48 -22.77
N ASP A 59 55.87 -21.25 -22.18
CA ASP A 59 55.78 -22.67 -22.53
C ASP A 59 54.40 -23.28 -22.23
N ILE A 60 54.05 -24.21 -23.12
CA ILE A 60 52.74 -24.80 -23.37
C ILE A 60 52.49 -25.98 -22.42
N SER A 61 51.36 -25.97 -21.70
CA SER A 61 50.63 -27.22 -21.42
C SER A 61 49.14 -26.97 -21.23
N LYS A 62 48.36 -27.40 -22.23
CA LYS A 62 46.90 -27.52 -22.18
C LYS A 62 46.49 -28.60 -21.18
N THR A 63 45.83 -28.23 -20.10
CA THR A 63 44.92 -29.13 -19.36
C THR A 63 43.81 -28.34 -18.66
N SER A 64 42.57 -28.58 -19.11
CA SER A 64 41.29 -28.46 -18.38
C SER A 64 41.01 -27.16 -17.59
N SER A 65 40.39 -26.19 -18.29
CA SER A 65 39.62 -25.10 -17.70
C SER A 65 38.24 -25.60 -17.23
N THR A 66 38.13 -26.08 -15.99
CA THR A 66 36.84 -26.31 -15.32
C THR A 66 36.85 -25.94 -13.83
N GLN A 67 37.94 -25.36 -13.31
CA GLN A 67 38.04 -24.91 -11.91
C GLN A 67 38.00 -23.38 -11.74
N GLY A 68 38.25 -22.60 -12.80
CA GLY A 68 38.23 -21.13 -12.74
C GLY A 68 36.82 -20.51 -12.72
N ASP A 69 35.85 -21.12 -13.41
CA ASP A 69 34.48 -20.57 -13.51
C ASP A 69 33.65 -20.80 -12.24
N LYS A 70 33.88 -21.91 -11.51
CA LYS A 70 33.18 -22.17 -10.24
C LYS A 70 33.58 -21.19 -9.13
N LEU A 71 34.86 -20.82 -9.08
CA LEU A 71 35.37 -19.89 -8.06
C LEU A 71 34.94 -18.44 -8.31
N ASN A 72 34.63 -18.07 -9.56
CA ASN A 72 34.07 -16.75 -9.90
C ASN A 72 32.55 -16.69 -9.70
N GLU A 73 31.80 -17.74 -10.07
CA GLU A 73 30.36 -17.83 -9.74
C GLU A 73 30.13 -17.82 -8.22
N ASP A 74 30.90 -18.58 -7.44
CA ASP A 74 30.76 -18.63 -5.98
C ASP A 74 31.12 -17.30 -5.28
N ASN A 75 32.00 -16.46 -5.86
CA ASN A 75 32.42 -15.16 -5.31
C ASN A 75 31.49 -14.00 -5.67
N GLU A 76 30.92 -13.99 -6.87
CA GLU A 76 29.85 -13.05 -7.25
C GLU A 76 28.54 -13.39 -6.51
N PHE A 77 28.34 -14.68 -6.22
CA PHE A 77 27.23 -15.24 -5.45
C PHE A 77 27.27 -14.88 -3.95
N LEU A 78 28.44 -14.95 -3.29
CA LEU A 78 28.60 -14.52 -1.89
C LEU A 78 28.42 -13.01 -1.70
N LYS A 79 28.67 -12.19 -2.74
CA LYS A 79 28.36 -10.75 -2.73
C LYS A 79 26.85 -10.46 -2.69
N ASN A 80 26.02 -11.32 -3.30
CA ASN A 80 24.56 -11.14 -3.43
C ASN A 80 23.74 -11.67 -2.25
N VAL A 81 24.39 -12.39 -1.31
CA VAL A 81 23.79 -12.88 -0.06
C VAL A 81 23.93 -11.85 1.09
N SER A 82 24.63 -10.74 0.84
CA SER A 82 24.98 -9.71 1.84
C SER A 82 23.78 -8.93 2.42
N ALA A 83 22.60 -9.00 1.79
CA ALA A 83 21.39 -8.31 2.24
C ALA A 83 20.52 -9.12 3.23
N ILE A 84 20.79 -10.41 3.45
CA ILE A 84 20.01 -11.25 4.36
C ILE A 84 20.79 -11.41 5.68
N PRO A 85 20.19 -11.05 6.83
CA PRO A 85 20.87 -11.19 8.13
C PRO A 85 21.35 -12.62 8.39
N LYS A 86 22.66 -12.76 8.62
CA LYS A 86 23.26 -14.00 9.14
C LYS A 86 23.11 -14.01 10.66
N MET A 87 22.53 -15.08 11.19
CA MET A 87 22.31 -15.31 12.61
C MET A 87 23.22 -16.43 13.10
N SER A 88 23.69 -16.37 14.35
CA SER A 88 24.42 -17.49 14.95
C SER A 88 23.48 -18.65 15.29
N TYR A 89 24.01 -19.87 15.32
CA TYR A 89 23.21 -21.04 15.67
C TYR A 89 22.76 -20.96 17.13
N GLU A 90 23.62 -20.43 18.01
CA GLU A 90 23.40 -20.23 19.42
C GLU A 90 22.24 -19.25 19.67
N GLU A 91 22.16 -18.14 18.94
CA GLU A 91 21.01 -17.22 19.00
C GLU A 91 19.70 -17.92 18.62
N LEU A 92 19.70 -18.77 17.59
CA LEU A 92 18.50 -19.50 17.17
C LEU A 92 18.13 -20.62 18.14
N LYS A 93 19.13 -21.27 18.74
CA LYS A 93 18.93 -22.24 19.80
C LYS A 93 18.28 -21.57 21.02
N GLU A 94 18.74 -20.39 21.41
CA GLU A 94 18.12 -19.62 22.50
C GLU A 94 16.70 -19.17 22.13
N ALA A 95 16.52 -18.59 20.93
CA ALA A 95 15.23 -18.12 20.42
C ALA A 95 14.16 -19.21 20.38
N THR A 96 14.55 -20.47 20.14
CA THR A 96 13.66 -21.64 20.10
C THR A 96 13.54 -22.36 21.44
N ASN A 97 14.06 -21.77 22.52
CA ASN A 97 14.15 -22.36 23.85
C ASN A 97 14.84 -23.74 23.83
N ASN A 98 16.08 -23.75 23.35
CA ASN A 98 16.93 -24.93 23.18
C ASN A 98 16.32 -26.01 22.30
N TRP A 99 15.66 -25.63 21.20
CA TRP A 99 14.96 -26.56 20.30
C TRP A 99 13.90 -27.40 21.02
N SER A 100 13.16 -26.80 21.95
CA SER A 100 12.14 -27.50 22.76
C SER A 100 11.09 -28.17 21.87
N GLU A 101 10.72 -29.41 22.20
CA GLU A 101 9.61 -30.12 21.56
C GLU A 101 8.27 -29.37 21.70
N SER A 102 8.09 -28.57 22.76
CA SER A 102 6.90 -27.71 22.93
C SER A 102 6.78 -26.62 21.86
N ASN A 103 7.91 -26.26 21.24
CA ASN A 103 7.99 -25.26 20.18
C ASN A 103 8.01 -25.89 18.80
N LEU A 104 7.95 -27.22 18.67
CA LEU A 104 7.98 -27.88 17.38
C LEU A 104 6.67 -27.63 16.62
N LEU A 105 6.76 -26.91 15.50
CA LEU A 105 5.63 -26.63 14.61
C LEU A 105 5.40 -27.74 13.59
N GLY A 106 6.47 -28.45 13.17
CA GLY A 106 6.36 -29.54 12.22
C GLY A 106 7.66 -30.29 11.95
N ARG A 107 7.54 -31.51 11.41
CA ARG A 107 8.64 -32.35 10.92
C ARG A 107 8.38 -32.73 9.47
N GLY A 108 9.37 -32.60 8.61
CA GLY A 108 9.28 -32.95 7.20
C GLY A 108 10.59 -33.53 6.64
N GLY A 109 10.57 -33.92 5.37
CA GLY A 109 11.76 -34.46 4.67
C GLY A 109 12.91 -33.47 4.54
N PHE A 110 12.64 -32.18 4.74
CA PHE A 110 13.59 -31.08 4.63
C PHE A 110 14.09 -30.56 5.98
N GLY A 111 13.58 -31.08 7.11
CA GLY A 111 13.97 -30.59 8.43
C GLY A 111 12.87 -30.57 9.47
N GLN A 112 13.17 -29.90 10.58
CA GLN A 112 12.24 -29.61 11.67
C GLN A 112 12.01 -28.11 11.74
N VAL A 113 10.77 -27.69 11.94
CA VAL A 113 10.41 -26.27 12.08
C VAL A 113 10.01 -26.00 13.51
N PHE A 114 10.65 -25.02 14.15
CA PHE A 114 10.38 -24.63 15.53
C PHE A 114 9.84 -23.20 15.57
N LYS A 115 8.88 -22.95 16.46
CA LYS A 115 8.50 -21.62 16.89
C LYS A 115 9.63 -21.04 17.73
N GLY A 116 9.97 -19.79 17.50
CA GLY A 116 10.90 -19.05 18.33
C GLY A 116 10.52 -17.60 18.46
N GLU A 117 11.22 -16.90 19.34
CA GLU A 117 11.20 -15.45 19.46
C GLU A 117 12.63 -14.95 19.30
N TRP A 118 12.88 -14.20 18.22
CA TRP A 118 14.20 -13.65 17.94
C TRP A 118 14.12 -12.14 17.98
N LYS A 119 14.83 -11.49 18.93
CA LYS A 119 14.77 -10.04 19.17
C LYS A 119 13.33 -9.50 19.30
N HIS A 120 12.51 -10.18 20.10
CA HIS A 120 11.08 -9.89 20.28
C HIS A 120 10.18 -10.10 19.05
N LEU A 121 10.73 -10.65 17.96
CA LEU A 121 9.96 -11.01 16.78
C LEU A 121 9.58 -12.49 16.82
N PRO A 122 8.28 -12.85 16.72
CA PRO A 122 7.86 -14.23 16.55
C PRO A 122 8.34 -14.78 15.19
N VAL A 123 9.08 -15.88 15.22
CA VAL A 123 9.69 -16.49 14.03
C VAL A 123 9.43 -17.99 13.95
N ALA A 124 9.50 -18.52 12.73
CA ALA A 124 9.56 -19.95 12.46
C ALA A 124 10.98 -20.30 11.99
N VAL A 125 11.69 -21.11 12.79
CA VAL A 125 13.06 -21.53 12.51
C VAL A 125 13.05 -22.94 11.93
N LYS A 126 13.32 -23.07 10.62
CA LYS A 126 13.49 -24.34 9.91
C LYS A 126 14.93 -24.81 10.09
N ARG A 127 15.14 -25.81 10.95
CA ARG A 127 16.41 -26.52 11.15
C ARG A 127 16.51 -27.67 10.16
N LEU A 128 17.48 -27.62 9.25
CA LEU A 128 17.66 -28.62 8.20
C LEU A 128 18.35 -29.87 8.74
N LEU A 129 17.93 -31.07 8.30
CA LEU A 129 18.54 -32.34 8.73
C LEU A 129 19.83 -32.63 7.96
N ASP A 130 20.80 -33.26 8.63
CA ASP A 130 22.16 -33.49 8.12
C ASP A 130 22.20 -34.50 6.96
N ASN A 131 22.30 -34.01 5.71
CA ASN A 131 22.64 -34.80 4.53
C ASN A 131 23.34 -33.92 3.47
N ASN A 132 24.47 -34.40 2.94
CA ASN A 132 25.45 -33.83 1.97
C ASN A 132 25.00 -32.87 0.82
N ASP A 133 23.74 -32.47 0.69
CA ASP A 133 23.18 -31.55 -0.32
C ASP A 133 22.80 -30.15 0.25
N HIS A 134 23.13 -29.84 1.52
CA HIS A 134 22.72 -28.63 2.28
C HIS A 134 22.84 -27.31 1.53
N ASN A 135 23.93 -27.12 0.80
CA ASN A 135 24.18 -25.85 0.13
C ASN A 135 23.12 -25.57 -0.94
N LYS A 136 22.64 -26.57 -1.68
CA LYS A 136 21.75 -26.32 -2.84
C LYS A 136 20.31 -26.00 -2.48
N GLU A 137 19.83 -26.42 -1.32
CA GLU A 137 18.47 -26.11 -0.84
C GLU A 137 18.43 -24.70 -0.24
N LEU A 138 19.36 -24.44 0.67
CA LEU A 138 19.55 -23.14 1.29
C LEU A 138 19.81 -22.05 0.23
N ILE A 139 20.68 -22.32 -0.74
CA ILE A 139 20.93 -21.42 -1.87
C ILE A 139 19.64 -21.07 -2.63
N ARG A 140 18.73 -22.02 -2.83
CA ARG A 140 17.48 -21.74 -3.56
C ARG A 140 16.48 -20.94 -2.77
N GLU A 141 16.28 -21.27 -1.49
CA GLU A 141 15.39 -20.52 -0.63
C GLU A 141 15.94 -19.10 -0.37
N MET A 142 17.26 -18.91 -0.36
CA MET A 142 17.90 -17.59 -0.25
C MET A 142 17.84 -16.77 -1.54
N CYS A 143 18.00 -17.39 -2.72
CA CYS A 143 17.83 -16.70 -4.02
C CYS A 143 16.41 -16.11 -4.19
N LEU A 144 15.42 -16.71 -3.54
CA LEU A 144 14.04 -16.22 -3.56
C LEU A 144 13.80 -15.00 -2.69
N ASN A 145 14.63 -14.75 -1.68
CA ASN A 145 14.50 -13.56 -0.84
C ASN A 145 14.82 -12.26 -1.59
N GLN A 146 15.49 -12.35 -2.74
CA GLN A 146 15.70 -11.22 -3.65
C GLN A 146 14.38 -10.74 -4.29
N TYR A 147 13.33 -11.56 -4.24
CA TYR A 147 12.07 -11.32 -4.93
C TYR A 147 10.91 -11.35 -3.92
N ARG A 148 10.69 -10.22 -3.26
CA ARG A 148 9.61 -10.05 -2.28
C ARG A 148 8.26 -9.97 -2.98
N HIS A 149 7.28 -10.74 -2.51
CA HIS A 149 5.91 -10.72 -3.02
C HIS A 149 4.91 -11.05 -1.91
N ASP A 150 3.71 -10.45 -1.98
CA ASP A 150 2.66 -10.54 -0.95
C ASP A 150 2.17 -11.97 -0.70
N ASN A 151 2.35 -12.89 -1.65
CA ASN A 151 1.93 -14.29 -1.54
C ASN A 151 3.09 -15.30 -1.53
N ILE A 152 4.31 -14.85 -1.24
CA ILE A 152 5.50 -15.70 -1.09
C ILE A 152 6.00 -15.56 0.36
N LEU A 153 6.36 -16.67 1.01
CA LEU A 153 6.79 -16.68 2.41
C LEU A 153 8.13 -15.93 2.57
N PRO A 154 8.19 -14.85 3.37
CA PRO A 154 9.41 -14.05 3.50
C PRO A 154 10.45 -14.72 4.40
N LEU A 155 11.72 -14.64 3.98
CA LEU A 155 12.88 -15.12 4.73
C LEU A 155 13.52 -13.95 5.50
N TYR A 156 13.52 -14.03 6.83
CA TYR A 156 14.08 -13.01 7.72
C TYR A 156 15.58 -13.16 7.97
N GLY A 157 16.10 -14.38 7.88
CA GLY A 157 17.53 -14.62 8.01
C GLY A 157 17.90 -16.08 7.91
N TYR A 158 19.19 -16.37 8.08
CA TYR A 158 19.72 -17.71 8.01
C TYR A 158 20.88 -17.90 8.99
N SER A 159 21.17 -19.15 9.33
CA SER A 159 22.37 -19.52 10.09
C SER A 159 23.20 -20.55 9.34
N LEU A 160 24.50 -20.27 9.20
CA LEU A 160 25.50 -21.13 8.58
C LEU A 160 26.77 -21.20 9.42
N GLY A 161 27.33 -22.40 9.56
CA GLY A 161 28.57 -22.67 10.29
C GLY A 161 28.39 -23.24 11.71
N GLY A 162 27.14 -23.38 12.17
CA GLY A 162 26.80 -24.16 13.37
C GLY A 162 26.57 -25.66 13.07
N PRO A 163 26.16 -26.47 14.07
CA PRO A 163 25.91 -27.90 13.91
C PRO A 163 24.92 -28.24 12.78
N GLU A 164 23.84 -27.46 12.64
CA GLU A 164 22.89 -27.58 11.54
C GLU A 164 22.59 -26.21 10.89
N ALA A 165 22.39 -26.20 9.58
CA ALA A 165 21.95 -25.00 8.86
C ALA A 165 20.49 -24.68 9.20
N CYS A 166 20.20 -23.39 9.42
CA CYS A 166 18.87 -22.93 9.79
C CYS A 166 18.37 -21.80 8.88
N LEU A 167 17.08 -21.80 8.60
CA LEU A 167 16.38 -20.72 7.90
C LEU A 167 15.31 -20.13 8.81
N VAL A 168 15.20 -18.81 8.83
CA VAL A 168 14.30 -18.07 9.73
C VAL A 168 13.24 -17.36 8.91
N TYR A 169 11.99 -17.76 9.12
CA TYR A 169 10.83 -17.27 8.41
C TYR A 169 9.90 -16.48 9.35
N GLN A 170 9.02 -15.68 8.74
CA GLN A 170 7.85 -15.17 9.43
C GLN A 170 7.03 -16.32 10.05
N LEU A 171 6.60 -16.15 11.30
CA LEU A 171 5.68 -17.10 11.94
C LEU A 171 4.26 -16.92 11.35
N MET A 172 3.73 -17.97 10.75
CA MET A 172 2.43 -17.96 10.09
C MET A 172 1.33 -18.41 11.05
N GLY A 173 0.72 -17.44 11.75
CA GLY A 173 -0.22 -17.68 12.85
C GLY A 173 -1.51 -18.42 12.47
N GLY A 174 -1.92 -18.41 11.20
CA GLY A 174 -3.09 -19.13 10.68
C GLY A 174 -2.83 -20.61 10.36
N GLY A 175 -1.58 -21.08 10.49
CA GLY A 175 -1.17 -22.44 10.15
C GLY A 175 -1.15 -22.70 8.64
N SER A 176 -1.12 -23.97 8.24
CA SER A 176 -1.21 -24.37 6.83
C SER A 176 -2.66 -24.51 6.36
N LEU A 177 -2.88 -24.32 5.06
CA LEU A 177 -4.18 -24.58 4.44
C LEU A 177 -4.62 -26.04 4.66
N GLU A 178 -3.69 -27.01 4.69
CA GLU A 178 -4.02 -28.40 5.03
C GLU A 178 -4.65 -28.51 6.42
N GLN A 179 -4.05 -27.88 7.43
CA GLN A 179 -4.56 -27.91 8.80
C GLN A 179 -5.98 -27.33 8.89
N ARG A 180 -6.25 -26.25 8.13
CA ARG A 180 -7.57 -25.62 8.04
C ARG A 180 -8.60 -26.51 7.36
N LEU A 181 -8.27 -27.10 6.21
CA LEU A 181 -9.19 -27.97 5.46
C LEU A 181 -9.47 -29.29 6.19
N ARG A 182 -8.54 -29.77 7.02
CA ARG A 182 -8.69 -31.01 7.79
C ARG A 182 -9.22 -30.79 9.22
N MET A 183 -9.50 -29.55 9.60
CA MET A 183 -9.92 -29.18 10.96
C MET A 183 -8.99 -29.76 12.04
N LYS A 184 -7.68 -29.80 11.77
CA LYS A 184 -6.67 -30.33 12.71
C LYS A 184 -6.29 -29.30 13.80
N THR A 185 -6.88 -28.11 13.75
CA THR A 185 -6.62 -26.98 14.65
C THR A 185 -7.94 -26.51 15.26
N HIS A 186 -7.88 -25.80 16.39
CA HIS A 186 -9.06 -25.19 17.03
C HIS A 186 -9.67 -24.00 16.26
N HIS A 187 -9.16 -23.69 15.07
CA HIS A 187 -9.68 -22.61 14.25
C HIS A 187 -10.99 -22.99 13.54
N PRO A 188 -11.90 -22.02 13.30
CA PRO A 188 -13.14 -22.27 12.58
C PRO A 188 -12.90 -22.70 11.12
N PRO A 189 -13.87 -23.41 10.50
CA PRO A 189 -13.82 -23.74 9.07
C PRO A 189 -13.70 -22.48 8.19
N LEU A 190 -13.01 -22.61 7.06
CA LEU A 190 -12.85 -21.49 6.11
C LEU A 190 -14.17 -21.23 5.36
N THR A 191 -14.63 -19.98 5.32
CA THR A 191 -15.79 -19.55 4.52
C THR A 191 -15.46 -19.51 3.03
N TRP A 192 -16.46 -19.42 2.15
CA TRP A 192 -16.21 -19.28 0.70
C TRP A 192 -15.44 -18.01 0.34
N SER A 193 -15.70 -16.90 1.02
CA SER A 193 -14.94 -15.65 0.82
C SER A 193 -13.46 -15.84 1.16
N GLN A 194 -13.17 -16.50 2.30
CA GLN A 194 -11.80 -16.82 2.68
C GLN A 194 -11.14 -17.79 1.70
N ARG A 195 -11.85 -18.84 1.26
CA ARG A 195 -11.36 -19.79 0.25
C ARG A 195 -11.08 -19.09 -1.08
N TYR A 196 -11.92 -18.13 -1.48
CA TYR A 196 -11.70 -17.31 -2.66
C TYR A 196 -10.43 -16.47 -2.54
N ASN A 197 -10.27 -15.73 -1.44
CA ASN A 197 -9.08 -14.91 -1.23
C ASN A 197 -7.80 -15.76 -1.18
N ILE A 198 -7.86 -16.95 -0.58
CA ILE A 198 -6.75 -17.90 -0.56
C ILE A 198 -6.42 -18.40 -1.97
N ALA A 199 -7.42 -18.87 -2.74
CA ALA A 199 -7.20 -19.33 -4.11
C ALA A 199 -6.63 -18.22 -5.00
N HIS A 200 -7.17 -17.01 -4.87
CA HIS A 200 -6.74 -15.80 -5.57
C HIS A 200 -5.28 -15.44 -5.24
N GLY A 201 -4.92 -15.39 -3.96
CA GLY A 201 -3.55 -15.10 -3.52
C GLY A 201 -2.53 -16.15 -3.97
N ILE A 202 -2.89 -17.45 -3.94
CA ILE A 202 -2.01 -18.50 -4.49
C ILE A 202 -1.82 -18.30 -6.00
N ALA A 203 -2.90 -17.97 -6.74
CA ALA A 203 -2.81 -17.73 -8.18
C ALA A 203 -1.92 -16.52 -8.50
N ARG A 204 -2.04 -15.43 -7.73
CA ARG A 204 -1.19 -14.24 -7.83
C ARG A 204 0.29 -14.57 -7.57
N GLY A 205 0.58 -15.31 -6.50
CA GLY A 205 1.94 -15.74 -6.16
C GLY A 205 2.57 -16.62 -7.25
N LEU A 206 1.83 -17.59 -7.79
CA LEU A 206 2.33 -18.45 -8.87
C LEU A 206 2.50 -17.70 -10.19
N GLN A 207 1.59 -16.77 -10.51
CA GLN A 207 1.72 -15.92 -11.69
C GLN A 207 2.99 -15.08 -11.62
N PHE A 208 3.30 -14.48 -10.47
CA PHE A 208 4.56 -13.79 -10.24
C PHE A 208 5.77 -14.70 -10.49
N LEU A 209 5.81 -15.88 -9.88
CA LEU A 209 6.93 -16.83 -10.06
C LEU A 209 7.12 -17.24 -11.53
N HIS A 210 6.04 -17.40 -12.28
CA HIS A 210 6.07 -17.84 -13.68
C HIS A 210 6.44 -16.73 -14.67
N THR A 211 6.43 -15.46 -14.28
CA THR A 211 6.75 -14.32 -15.16
C THR A 211 8.06 -13.59 -14.80
N MET A 212 8.76 -14.03 -13.75
CA MET A 212 10.00 -13.41 -13.27
C MET A 212 11.12 -13.34 -14.34
N ALA A 213 11.70 -12.14 -14.52
CA ALA A 213 13.03 -11.85 -15.11
C ALA A 213 13.44 -12.69 -16.34
N GLY A 214 12.49 -12.96 -17.25
CA GLY A 214 12.73 -13.72 -18.49
C GLY A 214 12.97 -15.23 -18.30
N THR A 215 12.89 -15.77 -17.08
CA THR A 215 12.94 -17.22 -16.82
C THR A 215 11.92 -17.61 -15.75
N PRO A 216 10.88 -18.41 -16.06
CA PRO A 216 9.89 -18.80 -15.07
C PRO A 216 10.54 -19.60 -13.94
N LEU A 217 10.23 -19.29 -12.68
CA LEU A 217 10.61 -20.14 -11.55
C LEU A 217 9.46 -21.10 -11.25
N ILE A 218 9.73 -22.39 -11.38
CA ILE A 218 8.74 -23.46 -11.17
C ILE A 218 8.91 -23.96 -9.75
N HIS A 219 7.85 -23.91 -8.94
CA HIS A 219 7.89 -24.34 -7.54
C HIS A 219 8.02 -25.85 -7.41
N GLY A 220 7.19 -26.60 -8.14
CA GLY A 220 7.25 -28.07 -8.26
C GLY A 220 6.71 -28.87 -7.08
N ASP A 221 6.15 -28.23 -6.05
CA ASP A 221 5.55 -28.93 -4.89
C ASP A 221 4.43 -28.11 -4.23
N ILE A 222 3.55 -27.53 -5.06
CA ILE A 222 2.36 -26.81 -4.58
C ILE A 222 1.36 -27.82 -4.00
N LYS A 223 1.04 -27.65 -2.73
CA LYS A 223 0.08 -28.47 -1.97
C LYS A 223 -0.41 -27.71 -0.74
N PRO A 224 -1.55 -28.07 -0.13
CA PRO A 224 -2.10 -27.31 1.00
C PRO A 224 -1.18 -27.21 2.22
N ALA A 225 -0.26 -28.17 2.42
CA ALA A 225 0.72 -28.12 3.50
C ALA A 225 1.80 -27.03 3.30
N ASN A 226 2.06 -26.64 2.05
CA ASN A 226 3.04 -25.62 1.67
C ASN A 226 2.39 -24.24 1.42
N ILE A 227 1.07 -24.13 1.59
CA ILE A 227 0.35 -22.85 1.62
C ILE A 227 0.14 -22.48 3.07
N LEU A 228 0.93 -21.53 3.57
CA LEU A 228 0.84 -21.05 4.94
C LEU A 228 -0.05 -19.80 5.00
N LEU A 229 -0.80 -19.64 6.09
CA LEU A 229 -1.75 -18.57 6.29
C LEU A 229 -1.28 -17.69 7.44
N ASP A 230 -1.25 -16.38 7.25
CA ASP A 230 -0.99 -15.46 8.36
C ASP A 230 -2.25 -15.30 9.23
N THR A 231 -2.17 -14.42 10.23
CA THR A 231 -3.29 -14.12 11.12
C THR A 231 -4.49 -13.52 10.39
N CYS A 232 -4.29 -12.89 9.23
CA CYS A 232 -5.33 -12.35 8.36
C CYS A 232 -5.81 -13.34 7.29
N LEU A 233 -5.34 -14.60 7.33
CA LEU A 233 -5.61 -15.64 6.34
C LEU A 233 -5.10 -15.32 4.92
N MET A 234 -4.11 -14.43 4.79
CA MET A 234 -3.43 -14.20 3.53
C MET A 234 -2.51 -15.41 3.22
N PRO A 235 -2.61 -16.02 2.02
CA PRO A 235 -1.78 -17.16 1.69
C PRO A 235 -0.36 -16.72 1.34
N LYS A 236 0.62 -17.44 1.89
CA LYS A 236 2.04 -17.40 1.52
C LYS A 236 2.45 -18.79 1.03
N ILE A 237 2.95 -18.85 -0.20
CA ILE A 237 3.57 -20.05 -0.74
C ILE A 237 4.94 -20.20 -0.08
N GLY A 238 5.21 -21.36 0.54
CA GLY A 238 6.48 -21.68 1.19
C GLY A 238 7.05 -23.02 0.73
N ASP A 239 8.24 -23.37 1.27
CA ASP A 239 8.99 -24.59 0.99
C ASP A 239 9.48 -24.72 -0.47
N PHE A 240 10.48 -23.90 -0.80
CA PHE A 240 11.04 -23.78 -2.15
C PHE A 240 12.25 -24.68 -2.40
N GLY A 241 12.54 -25.62 -1.49
CA GLY A 241 13.68 -26.53 -1.65
C GLY A 241 13.67 -27.34 -2.95
N LEU A 242 12.50 -27.52 -3.57
CA LEU A 242 12.33 -28.18 -4.87
C LEU A 242 12.24 -27.25 -6.07
N ALA A 243 12.19 -25.93 -5.86
CA ALA A 243 12.03 -24.96 -6.94
C ALA A 243 13.19 -25.01 -7.94
N ARG A 244 12.89 -24.72 -9.21
CA ARG A 244 13.83 -24.74 -10.34
C ARG A 244 13.50 -23.65 -11.35
N LYS A 245 14.53 -23.05 -11.94
CA LYS A 245 14.37 -22.24 -13.15
C LYS A 245 13.86 -23.12 -14.28
N GLY A 246 12.80 -22.66 -14.93
CA GLY A 246 12.18 -23.26 -16.10
C GLY A 246 12.94 -22.92 -17.39
N PRO A 247 12.34 -23.20 -18.56
CA PRO A 247 13.02 -23.01 -19.84
C PRO A 247 13.29 -21.53 -20.13
N TYR A 248 14.45 -21.24 -20.74
CA TYR A 248 14.91 -19.91 -21.14
C TYR A 248 14.81 -19.72 -22.66
N GLY A 249 14.19 -18.61 -23.10
CA GLY A 249 13.95 -18.25 -24.50
C GLY A 249 12.72 -18.92 -25.14
N ASP A 250 12.22 -18.35 -26.25
CA ASP A 250 10.96 -18.73 -26.91
C ASP A 250 10.94 -20.16 -27.50
N ASP A 251 12.09 -20.82 -27.64
CA ASP A 251 12.20 -22.12 -28.33
C ASP A 251 12.02 -23.34 -27.41
N ARG A 252 12.00 -23.17 -26.08
CA ARG A 252 11.92 -24.29 -25.12
C ARG A 252 10.65 -24.22 -24.26
N THR A 253 9.84 -25.26 -24.32
CA THR A 253 8.57 -25.35 -23.57
C THR A 253 8.69 -26.07 -22.21
N HIS A 254 9.83 -26.70 -21.93
CA HIS A 254 10.07 -27.48 -20.70
C HIS A 254 11.55 -27.77 -20.46
N VAL A 255 11.90 -28.14 -19.22
CA VAL A 255 13.24 -28.59 -18.81
C VAL A 255 13.18 -30.07 -18.41
N LYS A 256 14.12 -30.90 -18.90
CA LYS A 256 14.24 -32.30 -18.44
C LYS A 256 14.95 -32.36 -17.10
N VAL A 257 14.35 -33.04 -16.12
CA VAL A 257 14.95 -33.26 -14.79
C VAL A 257 15.44 -34.69 -14.63
N SER A 258 16.49 -34.89 -13.83
CA SER A 258 17.11 -36.21 -13.62
C SER A 258 16.20 -37.18 -12.86
N LYS A 259 15.43 -36.67 -11.89
CA LYS A 259 14.40 -37.38 -11.13
C LYS A 259 13.14 -36.51 -11.00
N VAL A 260 12.01 -37.15 -10.74
CA VAL A 260 10.76 -36.46 -10.42
C VAL A 260 10.84 -35.93 -8.99
N PHE A 261 10.44 -34.69 -8.79
CA PHE A 261 10.34 -34.04 -7.49
C PHE A 261 8.90 -33.59 -7.25
N GLY A 262 8.46 -33.55 -6.00
CA GLY A 262 7.13 -33.12 -5.58
C GLY A 262 6.24 -34.24 -5.07
N THR A 263 5.06 -33.87 -4.57
CA THR A 263 4.12 -34.76 -3.89
C THR A 263 3.16 -35.42 -4.91
N LYS A 264 3.32 -36.73 -5.16
CA LYS A 264 2.69 -37.49 -6.26
C LYS A 264 1.21 -37.15 -6.58
N PRO A 265 0.27 -37.04 -5.61
CA PRO A 265 -1.14 -36.72 -5.89
C PRO A 265 -1.38 -35.34 -6.54
N TYR A 266 -0.42 -34.42 -6.43
CA TYR A 266 -0.47 -33.07 -6.99
C TYR A 266 0.31 -32.95 -8.30
N LEU A 267 0.90 -34.03 -8.79
CA LEU A 267 1.75 -34.02 -9.99
C LEU A 267 1.00 -34.60 -11.19
N PRO A 268 1.16 -34.00 -12.38
CA PRO A 268 0.53 -34.52 -13.58
C PRO A 268 1.27 -35.75 -14.13
N ASP A 269 0.53 -36.70 -14.71
CA ASP A 269 1.08 -37.98 -15.18
C ASP A 269 2.22 -37.82 -16.21
N GLU A 270 2.14 -36.85 -17.11
CA GLU A 270 3.18 -36.61 -18.09
C GLU A 270 4.50 -36.15 -17.45
N TYR A 271 4.45 -35.42 -16.32
CA TYR A 271 5.67 -35.08 -15.58
C TYR A 271 6.24 -36.32 -14.88
N LEU A 272 5.38 -37.17 -14.31
CA LEU A 272 5.79 -38.43 -13.68
C LEU A 272 6.49 -39.38 -14.67
N ARG A 273 5.99 -39.47 -15.91
CA ARG A 273 6.58 -40.33 -16.95
C ARG A 273 7.78 -39.69 -17.64
N ASP A 274 7.59 -38.47 -18.13
CA ASP A 274 8.51 -37.88 -19.10
C ASP A 274 9.60 -37.06 -18.40
N ARG A 275 9.45 -36.73 -17.12
CA ARG A 275 10.38 -35.88 -16.34
C ARG A 275 10.57 -34.50 -16.98
N SER A 276 9.51 -33.98 -17.59
CA SER A 276 9.48 -32.67 -18.25
C SER A 276 8.88 -31.63 -17.31
N LEU A 277 9.70 -30.80 -16.68
CA LEU A 277 9.28 -29.75 -15.76
C LEU A 277 8.93 -28.47 -16.56
N SER A 278 7.76 -27.90 -16.30
CA SER A 278 7.29 -26.64 -16.87
C SER A 278 6.34 -25.92 -15.91
N PRO A 279 6.01 -24.63 -16.12
CA PRO A 279 5.02 -23.91 -15.31
C PRO A 279 3.67 -24.64 -15.21
N ALA A 280 3.30 -25.42 -16.25
CA ALA A 280 2.08 -26.22 -16.28
C ALA A 280 2.03 -27.35 -15.23
N VAL A 281 3.15 -27.68 -14.58
CA VAL A 281 3.19 -28.58 -13.42
C VAL A 281 2.58 -27.89 -12.20
N ASP A 282 3.00 -26.66 -11.90
CA ASP A 282 2.43 -25.86 -10.81
C ASP A 282 0.96 -25.53 -11.05
N VAL A 283 0.57 -25.25 -12.31
CA VAL A 283 -0.86 -25.06 -12.69
C VAL A 283 -1.68 -26.29 -12.33
N PHE A 284 -1.19 -27.49 -12.66
CA PHE A 284 -1.90 -28.73 -12.33
C PHE A 284 -2.03 -28.90 -10.82
N SER A 285 -0.94 -28.69 -10.07
CA SER A 285 -0.93 -28.76 -8.62
C SER A 285 -1.91 -27.75 -7.98
N TYR A 286 -1.94 -26.52 -8.48
CA TYR A 286 -2.92 -25.50 -8.09
C TYR A 286 -4.36 -25.97 -8.33
N GLY A 287 -4.62 -26.58 -9.48
CA GLY A 287 -5.93 -27.14 -9.80
C GLY A 287 -6.40 -28.18 -8.79
N VAL A 288 -5.51 -29.06 -8.33
CA VAL A 288 -5.82 -30.03 -7.26
C VAL A 288 -6.12 -29.32 -5.94
N VAL A 289 -5.33 -28.31 -5.56
CA VAL A 289 -5.54 -27.53 -4.33
C VAL A 289 -6.91 -26.84 -4.32
N VAL A 290 -7.31 -26.20 -5.44
CA VAL A 290 -8.62 -25.53 -5.55
C VAL A 290 -9.78 -26.52 -5.41
N VAL A 291 -9.65 -27.73 -5.95
CA VAL A 291 -10.66 -28.79 -5.80
C VAL A 291 -10.73 -29.29 -4.36
N GLU A 292 -9.59 -29.44 -3.67
CA GLU A 292 -9.59 -29.74 -2.24
C GLU A 292 -10.25 -28.63 -1.42
N MET A 293 -10.04 -27.37 -1.80
CA MET A 293 -10.73 -26.24 -1.17
C MET A 293 -12.24 -26.25 -1.43
N ALA A 294 -12.70 -26.72 -2.59
CA ALA A 294 -14.13 -26.79 -2.86
C ALA A 294 -14.83 -27.93 -2.09
N THR A 295 -14.15 -29.06 -1.97
CA THR A 295 -14.77 -30.33 -1.56
C THR A 295 -14.35 -30.85 -0.19
N ALA A 296 -13.26 -30.31 0.37
CA ALA A 296 -12.53 -30.87 1.51
C ALA A 296 -12.17 -32.36 1.39
N LEU A 297 -12.20 -32.94 0.19
CA LEU A 297 -11.76 -34.30 -0.04
C LEU A 297 -10.23 -34.35 -0.11
N PRO A 298 -9.55 -35.40 0.42
CA PRO A 298 -8.11 -35.54 0.24
C PRO A 298 -7.70 -35.79 -1.21
N ALA A 299 -6.57 -35.19 -1.62
CA ALA A 299 -5.96 -35.40 -2.93
C ALA A 299 -5.66 -36.88 -3.25
N ASN A 300 -5.49 -37.71 -2.22
CA ASN A 300 -5.23 -39.14 -2.33
C ASN A 300 -6.07 -39.94 -1.33
N ASP A 301 -6.91 -40.85 -1.83
CA ASP A 301 -7.79 -41.69 -1.03
C ASP A 301 -7.93 -43.08 -1.68
N LYS A 302 -7.31 -44.09 -1.04
CA LYS A 302 -7.30 -45.47 -1.55
C LYS A 302 -8.67 -46.15 -1.53
N THR A 303 -9.65 -45.56 -0.85
CA THR A 303 -11.00 -46.11 -0.75
C THR A 303 -11.89 -45.69 -1.92
N ARG A 304 -11.48 -44.67 -2.70
CA ARG A 304 -12.22 -44.20 -3.87
C ARG A 304 -11.99 -45.08 -5.10
N PRO A 305 -12.95 -45.13 -6.03
CA PRO A 305 -12.77 -45.79 -7.33
C PRO A 305 -11.55 -45.24 -8.09
N GLU A 306 -11.35 -43.92 -8.03
CA GLU A 306 -10.14 -43.25 -8.51
C GLU A 306 -9.37 -42.68 -7.33
N GLN A 307 -8.15 -43.17 -7.13
CA GLN A 307 -7.36 -42.85 -5.95
C GLN A 307 -7.02 -41.35 -5.86
N PHE A 308 -6.75 -40.71 -7.00
CA PHE A 308 -6.39 -39.28 -7.05
C PHE A 308 -7.62 -38.41 -7.28
N LEU A 309 -7.73 -37.36 -6.46
CA LEU A 309 -8.90 -36.46 -6.47
C LEU A 309 -9.13 -35.82 -7.84
N SER A 310 -8.09 -35.41 -8.54
CA SER A 310 -8.22 -34.85 -9.90
C SER A 310 -8.92 -35.83 -10.85
N MET A 311 -8.46 -37.08 -10.90
CA MET A 311 -9.05 -38.13 -11.74
C MET A 311 -10.49 -38.45 -11.33
N TYR A 312 -10.75 -38.51 -10.02
CA TYR A 312 -12.09 -38.75 -9.48
C TYR A 312 -13.08 -37.66 -9.93
N ILE A 313 -12.69 -36.38 -9.82
CA ILE A 313 -13.56 -35.26 -10.20
C ILE A 313 -13.76 -35.20 -11.72
N HIS A 314 -12.74 -35.49 -12.53
CA HIS A 314 -12.91 -35.66 -13.99
C HIS A 314 -13.89 -36.81 -14.32
N GLN A 315 -13.81 -37.94 -13.60
CA GLN A 315 -14.72 -39.07 -13.79
C GLN A 315 -16.18 -38.70 -13.45
N LEU A 316 -16.41 -38.01 -12.32
CA LEU A 316 -17.74 -37.56 -11.93
C LEU A 316 -18.31 -36.53 -12.91
N TYR A 317 -17.50 -35.57 -13.34
CA TYR A 317 -17.88 -34.56 -14.34
C TYR A 317 -18.28 -35.20 -15.67
N ASN A 318 -17.49 -36.17 -16.16
CA ASN A 318 -17.78 -36.89 -17.41
C ASN A 318 -19.03 -37.78 -17.32
N ARG A 319 -19.45 -38.17 -16.12
CA ARG A 319 -20.72 -38.90 -15.88
C ARG A 319 -21.94 -37.96 -15.77
N GLY A 320 -21.74 -36.65 -15.88
CA GLY A 320 -22.81 -35.66 -15.80
C GLY A 320 -23.32 -35.40 -14.38
N LEU A 321 -22.52 -35.71 -13.35
CA LEU A 321 -22.87 -35.35 -11.98
C LEU A 321 -22.87 -33.83 -11.83
N ASP A 322 -23.82 -33.28 -11.06
CA ASP A 322 -23.77 -31.89 -10.64
C ASP A 322 -22.65 -31.69 -9.62
N MET A 323 -21.60 -30.96 -10.02
CA MET A 323 -20.43 -30.69 -9.18
C MET A 323 -20.75 -29.84 -7.94
N SER A 324 -21.84 -29.08 -7.96
CA SER A 324 -22.28 -28.28 -6.82
C SER A 324 -22.59 -29.14 -5.58
N THR A 325 -22.96 -30.40 -5.80
CA THR A 325 -23.25 -31.39 -4.74
C THR A 325 -22.01 -31.88 -3.99
N LEU A 326 -20.81 -31.55 -4.47
CA LEU A 326 -19.54 -31.92 -3.85
C LEU A 326 -19.02 -30.85 -2.90
N GLU A 327 -19.82 -29.82 -2.59
CA GLU A 327 -19.48 -28.79 -1.61
C GLU A 327 -19.00 -29.40 -0.29
N ASP A 328 -17.97 -28.80 0.30
CA ASP A 328 -17.45 -29.14 1.61
C ASP A 328 -18.60 -29.38 2.61
N PRO A 329 -18.72 -30.60 3.19
CA PRO A 329 -19.81 -30.94 4.10
C PRO A 329 -19.92 -30.02 5.32
N VAL A 330 -18.84 -29.34 5.70
CA VAL A 330 -18.82 -28.40 6.82
C VAL A 330 -19.51 -27.07 6.47
N LEU A 331 -19.57 -26.72 5.18
CA LEU A 331 -20.27 -25.52 4.68
C LEU A 331 -21.68 -25.84 4.21
N LEU A 332 -21.91 -27.06 3.71
CA LEU A 332 -23.18 -27.50 3.16
C LEU A 332 -24.32 -27.35 4.21
N GLY A 333 -25.40 -26.67 3.81
CA GLY A 333 -26.57 -26.45 4.67
C GLY A 333 -26.40 -25.38 5.76
N THR A 334 -25.23 -24.72 5.84
CA THR A 334 -25.03 -23.53 6.68
C THR A 334 -25.41 -22.25 5.93
N ASN A 335 -25.45 -21.11 6.63
CA ASN A 335 -25.56 -19.79 5.99
C ASN A 335 -24.34 -19.43 5.11
N GLN A 336 -23.29 -20.25 5.14
CA GLN A 336 -22.11 -20.15 4.28
C GLN A 336 -22.14 -21.16 3.12
N SER A 337 -23.23 -21.91 2.89
CA SER A 337 -23.34 -22.77 1.71
C SER A 337 -23.42 -21.92 0.43
N ASN A 338 -22.60 -22.23 -0.56
CA ASN A 338 -22.58 -21.55 -1.85
C ASN A 338 -22.27 -22.55 -2.99
N PRO A 339 -23.31 -23.24 -3.50
CA PRO A 339 -23.17 -24.22 -4.57
C PRO A 339 -22.56 -23.63 -5.85
N GLY A 340 -22.79 -22.33 -6.13
CA GLY A 340 -22.23 -21.63 -7.28
C GLY A 340 -20.71 -21.44 -7.18
N MET A 341 -20.21 -21.06 -6.00
CA MET A 341 -18.77 -20.97 -5.74
C MET A 341 -18.09 -22.34 -5.80
N CYS A 342 -18.75 -23.37 -5.26
CA CYS A 342 -18.28 -24.76 -5.39
C CYS A 342 -18.11 -25.17 -6.85
N LEU A 343 -19.15 -24.96 -7.66
CA LEU A 343 -19.13 -25.25 -9.09
C LEU A 343 -17.99 -24.50 -9.80
N ALA A 344 -17.82 -23.21 -9.50
CA ALA A 344 -16.80 -22.39 -10.13
C ALA A 344 -15.37 -22.83 -9.77
N PHE A 345 -15.11 -23.17 -8.50
CA PHE A 345 -13.82 -23.70 -8.06
C PHE A 345 -13.52 -25.03 -8.73
N ILE A 346 -14.48 -25.94 -8.78
CA ILE A 346 -14.32 -27.23 -9.46
C ILE A 346 -14.08 -27.02 -10.95
N ALA A 347 -14.76 -26.07 -11.61
CA ALA A 347 -14.54 -25.76 -13.01
C ALA A 347 -13.12 -25.24 -13.28
N ILE A 348 -12.60 -24.35 -12.42
CA ILE A 348 -11.20 -23.88 -12.49
C ILE A 348 -10.24 -25.05 -12.27
N GLY A 349 -10.49 -25.88 -11.26
CA GLY A 349 -9.71 -27.05 -10.95
C GLY A 349 -9.63 -28.05 -12.10
N LEU A 350 -10.76 -28.38 -12.72
CA LEU A 350 -10.86 -29.23 -13.92
C LEU A 350 -10.07 -28.63 -15.09
N HIS A 351 -10.14 -27.31 -15.28
CA HIS A 351 -9.39 -26.64 -16.35
C HIS A 351 -7.87 -26.73 -16.14
N CYS A 352 -7.43 -26.49 -14.89
CA CYS A 352 -6.03 -26.56 -14.49
C CYS A 352 -5.48 -28.01 -14.52
N THR A 353 -6.34 -29.01 -14.32
CA THR A 353 -5.96 -30.44 -14.25
C THR A 353 -6.19 -31.21 -15.55
N LYS A 354 -6.39 -30.53 -16.69
CA LYS A 354 -6.48 -31.19 -18.00
C LYS A 354 -5.26 -32.06 -18.29
N TYR A 355 -5.48 -33.20 -18.95
CA TYR A 355 -4.43 -34.18 -19.23
C TYR A 355 -3.27 -33.59 -20.06
N ALA A 356 -3.58 -32.88 -21.15
CA ALA A 356 -2.55 -32.29 -21.99
C ALA A 356 -2.08 -30.93 -21.46
N ARG A 357 -0.76 -30.79 -21.20
CA ARG A 357 -0.17 -29.57 -20.64
C ARG A 357 -0.51 -28.27 -21.38
N HIS A 358 -0.64 -28.31 -22.70
CA HIS A 358 -0.93 -27.13 -23.54
C HIS A 358 -2.41 -26.71 -23.51
N GLN A 359 -3.28 -27.55 -22.94
CA GLN A 359 -4.69 -27.21 -22.74
C GLN A 359 -4.97 -26.64 -21.36
N ARG A 360 -3.97 -26.65 -20.46
CA ARG A 360 -4.05 -26.02 -19.15
C ARG A 360 -3.87 -24.51 -19.33
N PRO A 361 -4.60 -23.69 -18.57
CA PRO A 361 -4.41 -22.25 -18.58
C PRO A 361 -3.03 -21.87 -18.02
N THR A 362 -2.56 -20.69 -18.37
CA THR A 362 -1.49 -20.02 -17.61
C THR A 362 -2.03 -19.53 -16.27
N MET A 363 -1.16 -19.31 -15.28
CA MET A 363 -1.61 -18.73 -14.00
C MET A 363 -2.18 -17.32 -14.14
N LEU A 364 -1.78 -16.56 -15.18
CA LEU A 364 -2.40 -15.28 -15.53
C LEU A 364 -3.87 -15.45 -15.96
N GLU A 365 -4.17 -16.43 -16.80
CA GLU A 365 -5.55 -16.71 -17.22
C GLU A 365 -6.40 -17.21 -16.04
N VAL A 366 -5.82 -18.03 -15.15
CA VAL A 366 -6.48 -18.45 -13.91
C VAL A 366 -6.78 -17.24 -13.02
N TYR A 367 -5.81 -16.36 -12.84
CA TYR A 367 -5.96 -15.12 -12.05
C TYR A 367 -7.07 -14.21 -12.61
N LYS A 368 -7.10 -14.00 -13.94
CA LYS A 368 -8.18 -13.25 -14.61
C LYS A 368 -9.54 -13.88 -14.38
N LYS A 369 -9.68 -15.20 -14.55
CA LYS A 369 -10.94 -15.91 -14.26
C LYS A 369 -11.40 -15.77 -12.80
N LEU A 370 -10.46 -15.74 -11.86
CA LEU A 370 -10.79 -15.47 -10.45
C LEU A 370 -11.26 -14.03 -10.23
N ASN A 371 -10.72 -13.05 -10.94
CA ASN A 371 -11.20 -11.65 -10.88
C ASN A 371 -12.61 -11.50 -11.44
N ASP A 372 -12.92 -12.18 -12.54
CA ASP A 372 -14.25 -12.12 -13.17
C ASP A 372 -15.37 -12.64 -12.24
N MET A 373 -15.03 -13.51 -11.29
CA MET A 373 -15.96 -13.98 -10.25
C MET A 373 -16.32 -12.91 -9.19
N LYS A 374 -15.67 -11.74 -9.17
CA LYS A 374 -16.03 -10.62 -8.27
C LYS A 374 -17.22 -9.77 -8.75
N GLY A 375 -17.70 -9.96 -9.98
CA GLY A 375 -18.92 -9.33 -10.51
C GLY A 375 -20.20 -10.12 -10.18
N PRO A 376 -21.41 -9.56 -10.38
CA PRO A 376 -22.66 -10.30 -10.22
C PRO A 376 -22.70 -11.49 -11.19
N ILE A 377 -22.63 -12.70 -10.66
CA ILE A 377 -22.54 -13.92 -11.47
C ILE A 377 -23.95 -14.31 -11.98
N ILE A 378 -24.20 -14.10 -13.28
CA ILE A 378 -25.26 -14.79 -14.04
C ILE A 378 -24.64 -16.02 -14.69
N PHE A 379 -24.87 -17.22 -14.15
CA PHE A 379 -24.56 -18.46 -14.89
C PHE A 379 -25.80 -18.90 -15.68
N ILE A 380 -25.73 -18.75 -17.00
CA ILE A 380 -26.59 -19.46 -17.94
C ILE A 380 -26.08 -20.91 -17.99
N ALA A 381 -26.71 -21.80 -17.22
CA ALA A 381 -26.55 -23.23 -17.43
C ALA A 381 -27.21 -23.59 -18.77
N LEU A 382 -26.42 -24.04 -19.74
CA LEU A 382 -26.93 -24.72 -20.93
C LEU A 382 -27.06 -26.21 -20.62
N PRO A 383 -28.27 -26.80 -20.55
CA PRO A 383 -28.42 -28.23 -20.47
C PRO A 383 -28.39 -28.81 -21.90
N ARG A 384 -27.41 -29.68 -22.16
CA ARG A 384 -27.53 -30.72 -23.19
C ARG A 384 -28.10 -31.97 -22.53
N GLY A 385 -29.16 -32.53 -23.11
CA GLY A 385 -29.66 -33.86 -22.78
C GLY A 385 -31.17 -33.89 -22.54
N LEU A 386 -31.94 -33.81 -23.62
CA LEU A 386 -33.32 -34.30 -23.62
C LEU A 386 -33.27 -35.82 -23.69
N ASP A 387 -33.78 -36.50 -22.67
CA ASP A 387 -34.26 -37.86 -22.83
C ASP A 387 -35.71 -38.01 -22.35
N LYS A 388 -36.43 -38.82 -23.13
CA LYS A 388 -37.89 -38.89 -23.24
C LYS A 388 -38.49 -39.73 -22.11
N GLY A 389 -39.65 -39.32 -21.58
CA GLY A 389 -40.51 -40.24 -20.85
C GLY A 389 -41.63 -39.63 -20.01
N ALA A 390 -42.83 -39.59 -20.61
CA ALA A 390 -44.15 -39.68 -19.98
C ALA A 390 -44.63 -38.55 -19.03
N PHE A 391 -45.57 -37.72 -19.50
CA PHE A 391 -46.85 -37.42 -18.83
C PHE A 391 -47.88 -36.89 -19.87
N SER A 392 -49.17 -37.15 -19.63
CA SER A 392 -50.30 -37.16 -20.59
C SER A 392 -50.96 -35.79 -20.88
N PRO A 393 -51.75 -35.64 -21.97
CA PRO A 393 -52.04 -34.36 -22.63
C PRO A 393 -53.18 -33.49 -22.07
N GLU A 394 -53.65 -33.70 -20.83
CA GLU A 394 -54.89 -33.06 -20.36
C GLU A 394 -54.70 -32.01 -19.25
N ILE A 395 -53.48 -31.82 -18.73
CA ILE A 395 -53.14 -30.74 -17.80
C ILE A 395 -52.47 -29.54 -18.51
N CYS A 396 -52.19 -29.65 -19.82
CA CYS A 396 -51.53 -28.59 -20.60
C CYS A 396 -52.45 -27.44 -21.08
N TYR A 397 -53.78 -27.54 -20.99
CA TYR A 397 -54.65 -26.52 -21.60
C TYR A 397 -55.10 -25.37 -20.67
N ALA A 398 -54.94 -25.49 -19.35
CA ALA A 398 -55.32 -24.42 -18.41
C ALA A 398 -54.14 -23.52 -17.94
N ILE A 399 -52.88 -23.92 -18.19
CA ILE A 399 -51.69 -23.17 -17.79
C ILE A 399 -51.16 -22.28 -18.94
N VAL A 400 -51.57 -22.53 -20.19
CA VAL A 400 -51.00 -21.88 -21.38
C VAL A 400 -51.59 -20.50 -21.68
N PHE A 401 -52.85 -20.20 -21.28
CA PHE A 401 -53.46 -18.90 -21.60
C PHE A 401 -53.17 -17.76 -20.61
N GLY A 402 -52.90 -18.06 -19.32
CA GLY A 402 -52.41 -17.04 -18.36
C GLY A 402 -50.92 -16.70 -18.55
N LYS A 403 -50.13 -17.66 -19.08
CA LYS A 403 -48.71 -17.47 -19.35
C LYS A 403 -48.42 -16.82 -20.70
N ALA A 404 -49.29 -16.94 -21.70
CA ALA A 404 -49.07 -16.28 -23.00
C ALA A 404 -49.16 -14.75 -22.91
N LEU A 405 -50.07 -14.18 -22.10
CA LEU A 405 -50.17 -12.73 -21.93
C LEU A 405 -49.01 -12.18 -21.06
N SER A 406 -48.59 -12.94 -20.05
CA SER A 406 -47.39 -12.65 -19.25
C SER A 406 -46.11 -12.79 -20.09
N CYS A 407 -46.02 -13.75 -21.00
CA CYS A 407 -44.88 -13.91 -21.92
C CYS A 407 -44.89 -12.85 -23.03
N ILE A 408 -46.03 -12.37 -23.52
CA ILE A 408 -46.04 -11.30 -24.53
C ILE A 408 -45.69 -9.95 -23.89
N LEU A 409 -46.15 -9.69 -22.66
CA LEU A 409 -45.72 -8.52 -21.90
C LEU A 409 -44.27 -8.65 -21.43
N ALA A 410 -43.81 -9.83 -21.03
CA ALA A 410 -42.42 -10.07 -20.66
C ALA A 410 -41.49 -10.12 -21.86
N VAL A 411 -41.94 -10.50 -23.06
CA VAL A 411 -41.17 -10.43 -24.30
C VAL A 411 -41.18 -9.01 -24.87
N ALA A 412 -42.26 -8.24 -24.72
CA ALA A 412 -42.23 -6.82 -25.05
C ALA A 412 -41.35 -6.04 -24.07
N PHE A 413 -41.39 -6.37 -22.77
CA PHE A 413 -40.51 -5.83 -21.72
C PHE A 413 -39.08 -6.33 -21.86
N ALA A 414 -38.87 -7.59 -22.27
CA ALA A 414 -37.55 -8.15 -22.55
C ALA A 414 -37.00 -7.68 -23.90
N VAL A 415 -37.81 -7.34 -24.90
CA VAL A 415 -37.35 -6.74 -26.16
C VAL A 415 -37.08 -5.26 -25.97
N THR A 416 -37.76 -4.56 -25.04
CA THR A 416 -37.35 -3.22 -24.61
C THR A 416 -36.15 -3.25 -23.68
N LEU A 417 -36.00 -4.25 -22.80
CA LEU A 417 -34.79 -4.47 -21.99
C LEU A 417 -33.62 -5.01 -22.81
N VAL A 418 -33.84 -5.79 -23.86
CA VAL A 418 -32.81 -6.27 -24.79
C VAL A 418 -32.49 -5.17 -25.79
N ALA A 419 -33.44 -4.38 -26.28
CA ALA A 419 -33.12 -3.16 -27.02
C ALA A 419 -32.43 -2.10 -26.13
N ALA A 420 -32.68 -2.10 -24.81
CA ALA A 420 -31.96 -1.26 -23.84
C ALA A 420 -30.63 -1.88 -23.35
N SER A 421 -30.44 -3.20 -23.42
CA SER A 421 -29.20 -3.90 -22.99
C SER A 421 -28.31 -4.34 -24.15
N THR A 422 -28.79 -4.28 -25.40
CA THR A 422 -27.96 -4.25 -26.61
C THR A 422 -27.70 -2.82 -27.08
N ALA A 423 -28.13 -1.82 -26.29
CA ALA A 423 -27.72 -0.42 -26.43
C ALA A 423 -26.61 -0.03 -25.45
N ASP A 424 -26.08 -0.97 -24.65
CA ASP A 424 -24.98 -0.69 -23.73
C ASP A 424 -23.91 -1.78 -23.79
N SER A 425 -23.43 -2.04 -25.00
CA SER A 425 -21.97 -2.02 -25.19
C SER A 425 -21.60 -0.59 -25.54
N SER A 426 -21.70 0.35 -24.59
CA SER A 426 -21.00 1.60 -24.79
C SER A 426 -19.52 1.24 -24.90
N ALA A 427 -18.94 1.46 -26.07
CA ALA A 427 -17.51 1.78 -26.10
C ALA A 427 -17.33 2.83 -25.01
N ALA A 428 -16.40 2.61 -24.09
CA ALA A 428 -16.20 3.51 -22.96
C ALA A 428 -16.07 4.94 -23.54
N VAL A 429 -16.99 5.82 -23.13
CA VAL A 429 -17.21 7.06 -23.87
C VAL A 429 -16.03 7.98 -23.62
N MET A 430 -15.31 8.37 -24.68
CA MET A 430 -14.32 9.44 -24.57
C MET A 430 -14.99 10.72 -24.08
N ARG A 431 -14.49 11.30 -22.98
CA ARG A 431 -15.02 12.53 -22.39
C ARG A 431 -14.06 13.69 -22.62
N LYS A 432 -14.58 14.91 -22.74
CA LYS A 432 -13.75 16.12 -22.82
C LYS A 432 -13.64 16.76 -21.44
N LEU A 433 -12.44 17.16 -21.08
CA LEU A 433 -12.23 17.92 -19.85
C LEU A 433 -12.72 19.38 -20.06
N PRO A 434 -13.39 19.99 -19.06
CA PRO A 434 -13.82 21.39 -19.11
C PRO A 434 -12.66 22.34 -19.44
N GLU A 435 -12.89 23.36 -20.26
CA GLU A 435 -11.82 24.29 -20.69
C GLU A 435 -11.14 25.01 -19.52
N ASN A 436 -11.87 25.27 -18.44
CA ASN A 436 -11.38 25.95 -17.24
C ASN A 436 -10.71 25.02 -16.21
N LEU A 437 -10.75 23.69 -16.40
CA LEU A 437 -10.12 22.75 -15.48
C LEU A 437 -8.63 22.64 -15.78
N LYS A 438 -7.81 23.31 -14.96
CA LYS A 438 -6.35 23.26 -15.05
C LYS A 438 -5.79 21.93 -14.53
N LEU A 439 -4.75 21.43 -15.17
CA LEU A 439 -4.05 20.20 -14.80
C LEU A 439 -2.61 20.49 -14.36
N GLY A 440 -2.20 19.87 -13.25
CA GLY A 440 -0.87 20.07 -12.67
C GLY A 440 -0.28 18.80 -12.08
N ALA A 441 0.96 18.94 -11.58
CA ALA A 441 1.61 17.94 -10.75
C ALA A 441 2.10 18.58 -9.44
N ALA A 442 2.30 17.76 -8.41
CA ALA A 442 2.69 18.22 -7.07
C ALA A 442 3.94 17.53 -6.52
N THR A 443 4.64 18.23 -5.62
CA THR A 443 5.70 17.71 -4.73
C THR A 443 5.69 18.43 -3.36
N ALA A 444 6.48 17.92 -2.42
CA ALA A 444 6.78 18.59 -1.15
C ALA A 444 8.29 18.67 -0.90
N SER A 445 8.74 19.77 -0.31
CA SER A 445 10.15 20.13 -0.11
C SER A 445 10.99 18.99 0.48
N PHE A 446 10.67 18.51 1.69
CA PHE A 446 11.42 17.43 2.33
C PHE A 446 11.47 16.15 1.50
N GLN A 447 10.42 15.87 0.71
CA GLN A 447 10.34 14.64 -0.07
C GLN A 447 11.26 14.65 -1.30
N VAL A 448 11.53 15.83 -1.89
CA VAL A 448 12.24 15.94 -3.18
C VAL A 448 13.55 16.73 -3.14
N GLU A 449 13.70 17.70 -2.24
CA GLU A 449 14.81 18.65 -2.32
C GLU A 449 16.17 18.01 -2.04
N GLY A 450 16.26 17.16 -1.00
CA GLY A 450 17.55 16.76 -0.43
C GLY A 450 18.28 17.97 0.14
N ALA A 451 19.62 17.96 0.07
CA ALA A 451 20.47 19.08 0.47
C ALA A 451 20.11 19.61 1.87
N TRP A 452 19.96 18.66 2.81
CA TRP A 452 19.31 18.90 4.10
C TRP A 452 20.08 19.87 5.01
N ASP A 453 21.41 19.91 4.86
CA ASP A 453 22.35 20.78 5.58
C ASP A 453 23.14 21.71 4.64
N ALA A 454 22.69 21.84 3.39
CA ALA A 454 23.34 22.72 2.42
C ALA A 454 23.13 24.20 2.79
N ALA A 455 24.16 25.01 2.47
CA ALA A 455 24.23 26.42 2.80
C ALA A 455 24.02 26.67 4.30
N ASP A 456 22.90 27.27 4.69
CA ASP A 456 22.53 27.50 6.07
C ASP A 456 21.19 26.91 6.45
N LYS A 457 20.63 25.97 5.66
CA LYS A 457 19.44 25.21 6.05
C LYS A 457 19.69 24.47 7.37
N SER A 458 18.72 24.52 8.26
CA SER A 458 18.75 23.78 9.52
C SER A 458 17.97 22.48 9.50
N GLU A 459 18.05 21.75 10.60
CA GLU A 459 17.25 20.56 10.85
C GLU A 459 15.77 20.89 10.95
N SER A 460 14.98 20.07 10.26
CA SER A 460 13.55 19.91 10.42
C SER A 460 13.23 18.78 11.40
N ILE A 461 11.97 18.68 11.80
CA ILE A 461 11.46 17.52 12.55
C ILE A 461 11.63 16.20 11.82
N TRP A 462 11.64 16.19 10.48
CA TRP A 462 11.86 14.97 9.71
C TRP A 462 13.33 14.56 9.65
N ASP A 463 14.25 15.52 9.58
CA ASP A 463 15.69 15.25 9.72
C ASP A 463 15.98 14.52 11.04
N THR A 464 15.36 14.98 12.13
CA THR A 464 15.44 14.33 13.45
C THR A 464 14.75 12.97 13.46
N PHE A 465 13.55 12.87 12.89
CA PHE A 465 12.74 11.65 12.89
C PHE A 465 13.41 10.50 12.14
N CYS A 466 14.00 10.76 10.97
CA CYS A 466 14.69 9.77 10.14
C CYS A 466 15.92 9.16 10.82
N ARG A 467 16.57 9.90 11.73
CA ARG A 467 17.76 9.41 12.46
C ARG A 467 17.42 8.38 13.54
N ILE A 468 16.17 8.28 13.95
CA ILE A 468 15.73 7.32 14.96
C ILE A 468 15.54 5.96 14.27
N PRO A 469 16.34 4.93 14.61
CA PRO A 469 16.25 3.63 13.94
C PRO A 469 14.86 3.00 14.07
N GLY A 470 14.33 2.52 12.95
CA GLY A 470 13.02 1.86 12.89
C GLY A 470 11.84 2.78 12.58
N ASN A 471 12.02 4.10 12.62
CA ASN A 471 10.96 5.05 12.28
C ASN A 471 10.62 5.06 10.79
N ILE A 472 11.61 4.79 9.92
CA ILE A 472 11.41 4.66 8.48
C ILE A 472 11.49 3.18 8.11
N LYS A 473 10.46 2.69 7.40
CA LYS A 473 10.25 1.26 7.10
C LYS A 473 11.42 0.59 6.38
N ASP A 474 12.05 1.29 5.45
CA ASP A 474 13.22 0.82 4.71
C ASP A 474 14.56 1.36 5.24
N GLY A 475 14.51 2.15 6.32
CA GLY A 475 15.68 2.74 6.97
C GLY A 475 16.36 3.86 6.20
N THR A 476 15.76 4.35 5.11
CA THR A 476 16.26 5.51 4.37
C THR A 476 15.96 6.83 5.08
N ASP A 477 16.54 7.93 4.60
CA ASP A 477 16.30 9.29 5.07
C ASP A 477 16.00 10.27 3.91
N GLY A 478 15.68 11.51 4.29
CA GLY A 478 15.38 12.60 3.37
C GLY A 478 16.60 13.37 2.84
N ASN A 479 17.83 12.93 3.14
CA ASN A 479 19.02 13.77 2.95
C ASN A 479 19.42 13.91 1.48
N ASP A 480 19.28 12.83 0.71
CA ASP A 480 19.80 12.70 -0.65
C ASP A 480 18.73 12.19 -1.64
N THR A 481 17.46 12.59 -1.43
CA THR A 481 16.27 12.01 -2.08
C THR A 481 16.26 12.17 -3.61
N CYS A 482 15.56 13.17 -4.14
CA CYS A 482 15.48 13.44 -5.58
C CYS A 482 16.54 14.47 -6.01
N LYS A 483 17.16 15.19 -5.05
CA LYS A 483 18.12 16.27 -5.32
C LYS A 483 17.50 17.42 -6.14
N SER A 484 16.23 17.73 -5.90
CA SER A 484 15.58 18.85 -6.58
C SER A 484 16.19 20.20 -6.21
N TYR A 485 16.87 20.32 -5.06
CA TYR A 485 17.62 21.54 -4.74
C TYR A 485 18.75 21.79 -5.76
N GLU A 486 19.50 20.76 -6.15
CA GLU A 486 20.54 20.87 -7.18
C GLU A 486 19.99 20.80 -8.62
N PHE A 487 18.92 20.03 -8.84
CA PHE A 487 18.42 19.68 -10.18
C PHE A 487 17.02 20.22 -10.48
N TYR A 488 16.59 21.32 -9.87
CA TYR A 488 15.24 21.86 -10.11
C TYR A 488 14.96 22.16 -11.59
N GLN A 489 15.97 22.54 -12.40
CA GLN A 489 15.76 22.74 -13.85
C GLN A 489 15.32 21.44 -14.55
N ARG A 490 15.75 20.28 -14.07
CA ARG A 490 15.30 18.97 -14.55
C ARG A 490 13.82 18.77 -14.26
N ASP A 491 13.37 19.20 -13.09
CA ASP A 491 11.97 19.15 -12.71
C ASP A 491 11.11 20.04 -13.63
N ILE A 492 11.63 21.23 -14.00
CA ILE A 492 10.99 22.09 -15.01
C ILE A 492 10.88 21.40 -16.37
N GLU A 493 11.92 20.68 -16.80
CA GLU A 493 11.88 19.98 -18.08
C GLU A 493 10.87 18.83 -18.08
N MET A 494 10.71 18.11 -16.97
CA MET A 494 9.65 17.10 -16.80
C MET A 494 8.26 17.75 -16.83
N LEU A 495 8.06 18.87 -16.13
CA LEU A 495 6.79 19.59 -16.13
C LEU A 495 6.42 20.12 -17.53
N LYS A 496 7.40 20.67 -18.25
CA LYS A 496 7.26 21.10 -19.64
C LYS A 496 6.97 19.93 -20.57
N PHE A 497 7.59 18.79 -20.33
CA PHE A 497 7.31 17.57 -21.09
C PHE A 497 5.87 17.10 -20.92
N LEU A 498 5.33 17.15 -19.70
CA LEU A 498 3.92 16.86 -19.42
C LEU A 498 2.98 17.92 -20.04
N GLY A 499 3.43 19.17 -20.12
CA GLY A 499 2.64 20.30 -20.62
C GLY A 499 1.66 20.87 -19.60
N VAL A 500 1.95 20.71 -18.30
CA VAL A 500 1.06 21.13 -17.20
C VAL A 500 0.78 22.64 -17.21
N ASP A 501 -0.40 23.02 -16.70
CA ASP A 501 -0.78 24.43 -16.51
C ASP A 501 -0.10 25.04 -15.28
N PHE A 502 0.13 24.24 -14.25
CA PHE A 502 0.69 24.68 -12.98
C PHE A 502 1.51 23.59 -12.29
N TYR A 503 2.38 24.03 -11.39
CA TYR A 503 3.16 23.16 -10.51
C TYR A 503 2.94 23.55 -9.06
N ARG A 504 2.51 22.57 -8.25
CA ARG A 504 2.39 22.73 -6.81
C ARG A 504 3.66 22.23 -6.13
N PHE A 505 4.31 23.08 -5.35
CA PHE A 505 5.45 22.71 -4.53
C PHE A 505 5.35 23.36 -3.15
N SER A 506 6.09 22.85 -2.17
CA SER A 506 6.19 23.48 -0.86
C SER A 506 7.53 24.19 -0.67
N VAL A 507 7.54 25.20 0.20
CA VAL A 507 8.75 25.89 0.64
C VAL A 507 9.18 25.34 1.98
N SER A 508 10.47 25.03 2.12
CA SER A 508 11.02 24.50 3.35
C SER A 508 11.27 25.62 4.37
N TRP A 509 10.53 25.58 5.48
CA TRP A 509 10.67 26.56 6.55
C TRP A 509 12.11 26.61 7.08
N PRO A 510 12.78 25.50 7.47
CA PRO A 510 14.16 25.56 7.96
C PRO A 510 15.20 25.93 6.90
N ARG A 511 14.83 25.90 5.60
CA ARG A 511 15.69 26.43 4.53
C ARG A 511 15.59 27.95 4.43
N VAL A 512 14.40 28.51 4.63
CA VAL A 512 14.16 29.96 4.54
C VAL A 512 14.49 30.68 5.84
N LEU A 513 14.11 30.10 6.99
CA LEU A 513 14.38 30.62 8.34
C LEU A 513 15.14 29.55 9.15
N PRO A 514 16.49 29.49 9.03
CA PRO A 514 17.31 28.45 9.67
C PRO A 514 17.25 28.32 11.18
N ASN A 515 16.78 29.33 11.90
CA ASN A 515 16.57 29.22 13.34
C ASN A 515 15.08 29.12 13.71
N GLY A 516 14.20 29.05 12.71
CA GLY A 516 12.74 29.07 12.81
C GLY A 516 12.13 30.47 12.84
N PHE A 517 12.92 31.52 13.02
CA PHE A 517 12.43 32.87 13.28
C PHE A 517 12.90 33.88 12.21
N ALA A 518 12.09 34.91 11.95
CA ALA A 518 12.37 35.92 10.91
C ALA A 518 13.58 36.83 11.20
N ASN A 519 14.27 36.67 12.33
CA ASN A 519 15.50 37.42 12.62
C ASN A 519 16.70 36.95 11.78
N LYS A 520 16.64 35.75 11.19
CA LYS A 520 17.64 35.26 10.23
C LYS A 520 16.90 34.66 9.02
N ILE A 521 16.93 35.39 7.91
CA ILE A 521 16.40 34.93 6.62
C ILE A 521 17.58 34.44 5.78
N SER A 522 17.47 33.22 5.25
CA SER A 522 18.47 32.67 4.33
C SER A 522 18.33 33.30 2.95
N GLU A 523 19.37 34.02 2.50
CA GLU A 523 19.45 34.53 1.14
C GLU A 523 19.52 33.39 0.11
N ASP A 524 20.20 32.29 0.46
CA ASP A 524 20.29 31.12 -0.43
C ASP A 524 18.95 30.39 -0.54
N GLY A 525 18.27 30.15 0.57
CA GLY A 525 16.95 29.54 0.60
C GLY A 525 15.93 30.33 -0.21
N ILE A 526 15.81 31.64 0.03
CA ILE A 526 14.96 32.52 -0.79
C ILE A 526 15.40 32.53 -2.25
N GLY A 527 16.71 32.58 -2.51
CA GLY A 527 17.28 32.56 -3.85
C GLY A 527 16.91 31.30 -4.64
N TYR A 528 16.92 30.12 -3.99
CA TYR A 528 16.50 28.86 -4.60
C TYR A 528 15.04 28.91 -5.04
N TYR A 529 14.10 29.25 -4.14
CA TYR A 529 12.68 29.30 -4.50
C TYR A 529 12.36 30.42 -5.49
N SER A 530 13.04 31.57 -5.42
CA SER A 530 12.88 32.62 -6.43
C SER A 530 13.30 32.13 -7.82
N ARG A 531 14.44 31.45 -7.95
CA ARG A 531 14.87 30.86 -9.22
C ARG A 531 13.90 29.80 -9.74
N LEU A 532 13.36 28.96 -8.86
CA LEU A 532 12.34 27.98 -9.22
C LEU A 532 11.07 28.66 -9.76
N VAL A 533 10.57 29.69 -9.06
CA VAL A 533 9.41 30.49 -9.50
C VAL A 533 9.66 31.18 -10.84
N ASP A 534 10.83 31.79 -11.01
CA ASP A 534 11.20 32.46 -12.27
C ASP A 534 11.24 31.47 -13.44
N GLU A 535 11.82 30.29 -13.24
CA GLU A 535 11.97 29.28 -14.29
C GLU A 535 10.62 28.62 -14.65
N LEU A 536 9.72 28.42 -13.68
CA LEU A 536 8.34 27.99 -13.93
C LEU A 536 7.61 28.99 -14.82
N LEU A 537 7.64 30.27 -14.44
CA LEU A 537 6.97 31.34 -15.20
C LEU A 537 7.59 31.54 -16.58
N ALA A 538 8.91 31.43 -16.72
CA ALA A 538 9.60 31.48 -18.00
C ALA A 538 9.17 30.35 -18.96
N ASN A 539 8.69 29.23 -18.42
CA ASN A 539 8.14 28.10 -19.19
C ASN A 539 6.60 28.10 -19.24
N GLY A 540 5.94 29.17 -18.81
CA GLY A 540 4.48 29.32 -18.86
C GLY A 540 3.72 28.48 -17.84
N ILE A 541 4.40 27.99 -16.79
CA ILE A 541 3.84 27.14 -15.74
C ILE A 541 3.53 28.00 -14.52
N GLU A 542 2.29 27.98 -14.06
CA GLU A 542 1.88 28.74 -12.88
C GLU A 542 2.45 28.11 -11.58
N PRO A 543 3.16 28.85 -10.72
CA PRO A 543 3.59 28.37 -9.42
C PRO A 543 2.45 28.41 -8.40
N VAL A 544 2.15 27.26 -7.79
CA VAL A 544 1.27 27.13 -6.62
C VAL A 544 2.12 26.77 -5.42
N VAL A 545 2.19 27.66 -4.42
CA VAL A 545 3.12 27.52 -3.30
C VAL A 545 2.41 27.08 -2.04
N THR A 546 2.85 25.96 -1.47
CA THR A 546 2.48 25.50 -0.13
C THR A 546 3.48 26.01 0.90
N ILE A 547 3.03 26.83 1.86
CA ILE A 547 3.87 27.45 2.88
C ILE A 547 4.41 26.41 3.84
N TYR A 548 3.55 25.48 4.32
CA TYR A 548 3.95 24.42 5.23
C TYR A 548 3.49 23.04 4.77
N HIS A 549 4.46 22.15 4.58
CA HIS A 549 4.25 20.74 4.24
C HIS A 549 5.12 19.84 5.14
N TRP A 550 4.84 19.93 6.45
CA TRP A 550 5.25 18.99 7.50
C TRP A 550 6.71 19.08 7.96
N ASP A 551 7.51 20.03 7.48
CA ASP A 551 8.94 20.12 7.72
C ASP A 551 9.32 21.21 8.73
N LEU A 552 8.60 21.26 9.87
CA LEU A 552 8.81 22.27 10.91
C LEU A 552 10.30 22.34 11.34
N PRO A 553 10.90 23.53 11.51
CA PRO A 553 12.24 23.66 12.08
C PRO A 553 12.31 23.01 13.47
N GLN A 554 13.34 22.20 13.72
CA GLN A 554 13.47 21.47 14.99
C GLN A 554 13.48 22.41 16.21
N ASN A 555 14.10 23.60 16.08
CA ASN A 555 14.10 24.61 17.14
C ASN A 555 12.69 25.06 17.58
N LEU A 556 11.73 25.12 16.64
CA LEU A 556 10.34 25.45 16.99
C LEU A 556 9.63 24.25 17.63
N GLN A 557 9.96 23.05 17.19
CA GLN A 557 9.46 21.83 17.83
C GLN A 557 9.96 21.69 19.28
N ASP A 558 11.20 22.08 19.57
CA ASP A 558 11.76 22.05 20.92
C ASP A 558 11.02 23.00 21.89
N LEU A 559 10.32 24.01 21.34
CA LEU A 559 9.43 24.90 22.08
C LEU A 559 7.99 24.36 22.19
N GLY A 560 7.72 23.16 21.69
CA GLY A 560 6.41 22.50 21.68
C GLY A 560 5.74 22.42 20.30
N GLY A 561 6.32 23.05 19.28
CA GLY A 561 5.82 23.01 17.91
C GLY A 561 4.35 23.42 17.79
N TRP A 562 3.57 22.66 17.03
CA TRP A 562 2.15 22.93 16.81
C TRP A 562 1.29 22.84 18.06
N ALA A 563 1.71 22.14 19.11
CA ALA A 563 0.99 22.14 20.39
C ALA A 563 1.16 23.46 21.18
N ASN A 564 2.13 24.31 20.82
CA ASN A 564 2.34 25.62 21.43
C ASN A 564 1.57 26.71 20.66
N PRO A 565 0.69 27.51 21.30
CA PRO A 565 -0.07 28.55 20.62
C PRO A 565 0.77 29.65 19.96
N LEU A 566 2.01 29.88 20.42
CA LEU A 566 2.93 30.86 19.81
C LEU A 566 3.35 30.48 18.38
N ILE A 567 3.15 29.22 17.97
CA ILE A 567 3.40 28.78 16.60
C ILE A 567 2.63 29.61 15.57
N ALA A 568 1.47 30.14 15.95
CA ALA A 568 0.63 30.96 15.08
C ALA A 568 1.31 32.31 14.74
N ASP A 569 2.04 32.91 15.69
CA ASP A 569 2.83 34.12 15.45
C ASP A 569 4.05 33.81 14.56
N TRP A 570 4.77 32.73 14.86
CA TRP A 570 5.96 32.35 14.08
C TRP A 570 5.62 31.95 12.66
N PHE A 571 4.47 31.30 12.46
CA PHE A 571 3.97 30.94 11.14
C PHE A 571 3.54 32.15 10.33
N GLU A 572 2.93 33.16 10.97
CA GLU A 572 2.65 34.45 10.35
C GLU A 572 3.93 35.16 9.91
N ASP A 573 4.95 35.18 10.76
CA ASP A 573 6.26 35.78 10.43
C ASP A 573 6.95 35.07 9.26
N TYR A 574 6.89 33.74 9.23
CA TYR A 574 7.38 32.95 8.10
C TYR A 574 6.63 33.25 6.81
N ALA A 575 5.28 33.27 6.85
CA ALA A 575 4.47 33.59 5.68
C ALA A 575 4.75 35.00 5.13
N ARG A 576 4.97 35.98 6.02
CA ARG A 576 5.34 37.35 5.63
C ARG A 576 6.60 37.38 4.76
N VAL A 577 7.64 36.67 5.19
CA VAL A 577 8.91 36.56 4.43
C VAL A 577 8.67 35.98 3.04
N LEU A 578 7.80 34.97 2.91
CA LEU A 578 7.48 34.39 1.60
C LEU A 578 6.65 35.33 0.72
N PHE A 579 5.66 36.02 1.29
CA PHE A 579 4.85 36.99 0.55
C PHE A 579 5.70 38.17 0.05
N ASP A 580 6.61 38.67 0.87
CA ASP A 580 7.56 39.72 0.48
C ASP A 580 8.48 39.28 -0.66
N ALA A 581 9.01 38.04 -0.60
CA ALA A 581 10.00 37.56 -1.55
C ALA A 581 9.42 37.04 -2.88
N LEU A 582 8.24 36.41 -2.85
CA LEU A 582 7.71 35.65 -3.99
C LEU A 582 6.31 36.10 -4.44
N GLY A 583 5.56 36.84 -3.61
CA GLY A 583 4.14 37.15 -3.87
C GLY A 583 3.89 38.14 -5.01
N ASP A 584 4.93 38.84 -5.49
CA ASP A 584 4.87 39.60 -6.73
C ASP A 584 4.59 38.70 -7.95
N ARG A 585 5.06 37.44 -7.90
CA ARG A 585 4.97 36.43 -8.97
C ARG A 585 4.00 35.29 -8.66
N VAL A 586 3.98 34.80 -7.42
CA VAL A 586 3.11 33.70 -6.98
C VAL A 586 1.69 34.21 -6.71
N LYS A 587 0.69 33.54 -7.31
CA LYS A 587 -0.72 33.95 -7.23
C LYS A 587 -1.65 32.96 -6.57
N THR A 588 -1.19 31.77 -6.20
CA THR A 588 -1.98 30.81 -5.43
C THR A 588 -1.14 30.27 -4.30
N TRP A 589 -1.61 30.54 -3.08
CA TRP A 589 -0.95 30.17 -1.83
C TRP A 589 -1.77 29.12 -1.08
N VAL A 590 -1.10 28.08 -0.61
CA VAL A 590 -1.65 27.10 0.32
C VAL A 590 -0.93 27.28 1.64
N THR A 591 -1.66 27.56 2.71
CA THR A 591 -1.09 27.70 4.05
C THR A 591 -0.56 26.38 4.59
N LEU A 592 -1.45 25.42 4.82
CA LEU A 592 -1.16 24.12 5.42
C LEU A 592 -1.57 23.00 4.46
N ASN A 593 -0.71 21.99 4.30
CA ASN A 593 -1.09 20.71 3.67
C ASN A 593 -1.52 19.67 4.72
N GLU A 594 -2.72 19.13 4.55
CA GLU A 594 -3.31 18.05 5.35
C GLU A 594 -3.03 18.14 6.87
N PRO A 595 -3.57 19.17 7.56
CA PRO A 595 -3.34 19.41 8.99
C PRO A 595 -3.48 18.16 9.87
N LYS A 596 -4.47 17.30 9.57
CA LYS A 596 -4.71 16.06 10.29
C LYS A 596 -3.48 15.18 10.41
N GLN A 597 -2.71 14.99 9.33
CA GLN A 597 -1.70 13.94 9.34
C GLN A 597 -0.60 14.26 10.33
N PHE A 598 -0.06 15.49 10.33
CA PHE A 598 1.02 15.83 11.26
C PHE A 598 0.50 16.25 12.64
N ALA A 599 -0.74 16.72 12.78
CA ALA A 599 -1.32 16.95 14.09
C ALA A 599 -1.59 15.62 14.82
N VAL A 600 -2.36 14.71 14.21
CA VAL A 600 -2.79 13.46 14.85
C VAL A 600 -1.67 12.42 14.84
N PHE A 601 -1.00 12.18 13.71
CA PHE A 601 0.06 11.16 13.65
C PHE A 601 1.36 11.65 14.29
N GLY A 602 1.62 12.96 14.27
CA GLY A 602 2.82 13.54 14.86
C GLY A 602 2.72 13.76 16.37
N TYR A 603 1.60 14.30 16.87
CA TYR A 603 1.43 14.64 18.30
C TYR A 603 0.58 13.63 19.09
N GLY A 604 -0.25 12.83 18.43
CA GLY A 604 -1.12 11.86 19.08
C GLY A 604 -0.56 10.43 19.09
N MET A 605 -0.10 9.95 17.93
CA MET A 605 0.23 8.53 17.73
C MET A 605 1.71 8.18 17.70
N ALA A 606 2.63 9.16 17.71
CA ALA A 606 4.05 8.92 17.46
C ALA A 606 4.31 8.12 16.14
N PHE A 607 3.44 8.31 15.15
CA PHE A 607 3.53 7.60 13.88
C PHE A 607 4.34 8.40 12.87
N CYS A 608 4.23 9.72 12.85
CA CYS A 608 5.06 10.61 12.01
C CYS A 608 5.92 11.53 12.89
N ALA A 609 6.82 12.31 12.28
CA ALA A 609 7.45 13.44 12.96
C ALA A 609 6.38 14.38 13.58
N PRO A 610 6.57 14.90 14.81
CA PRO A 610 7.77 14.86 15.65
C PRO A 610 7.87 13.66 16.62
N ASN A 611 7.13 12.57 16.43
CA ASN A 611 7.18 11.36 17.28
C ASN A 611 6.72 11.59 18.74
N ILE A 612 5.66 12.37 18.94
CA ILE A 612 5.11 12.67 20.27
C ILE A 612 3.90 11.77 20.55
N VAL A 613 3.89 11.17 21.75
CA VAL A 613 2.80 10.30 22.25
C VAL A 613 1.92 11.10 23.22
N SER A 614 1.01 11.92 22.69
CA SER A 614 0.04 12.69 23.46
C SER A 614 -1.37 12.51 22.90
N ALA A 615 -1.80 11.24 22.83
CA ALA A 615 -3.05 10.82 22.22
C ALA A 615 -4.29 11.53 22.81
N GLY A 616 -5.10 12.14 21.94
CA GLY A 616 -6.35 12.81 22.34
C GLY A 616 -6.15 14.04 23.23
N ILE A 617 -4.95 14.63 23.26
CA ILE A 617 -4.62 15.87 23.98
C ILE A 617 -3.72 16.75 23.11
N GLY A 618 -2.48 16.31 22.84
CA GLY A 618 -1.50 17.10 22.10
C GLY A 618 -1.87 17.29 20.63
N ASP A 619 -2.51 16.28 20.03
CA ASP A 619 -3.15 16.35 18.72
C ASP A 619 -4.27 17.42 18.68
N TYR A 620 -5.18 17.46 19.65
CA TYR A 620 -6.23 18.49 19.71
C TYR A 620 -5.69 19.90 19.96
N MET A 621 -4.64 20.04 20.79
CA MET A 621 -3.93 21.31 20.94
C MET A 621 -3.33 21.78 19.61
N ALA A 622 -2.67 20.86 18.89
CA ALA A 622 -2.13 21.15 17.56
C ALA A 622 -3.23 21.55 16.56
N ILE A 623 -4.35 20.83 16.53
CA ILE A 623 -5.49 21.12 15.64
C ILE A 623 -6.01 22.54 15.86
N LYS A 624 -6.23 22.97 17.12
CA LYS A 624 -6.68 24.33 17.41
C LYS A 624 -5.68 25.38 16.91
N ASN A 625 -4.40 25.22 17.25
CA ASN A 625 -3.37 26.19 16.91
C ASN A 625 -3.15 26.29 15.38
N LEU A 626 -3.32 25.18 14.66
CA LEU A 626 -3.26 25.16 13.20
C LEU A 626 -4.34 26.03 12.55
N MET A 627 -5.58 25.96 13.05
CA MET A 627 -6.67 26.78 12.53
C MET A 627 -6.46 28.26 12.82
N VAL A 628 -5.95 28.59 14.01
CA VAL A 628 -5.57 29.98 14.34
C VAL A 628 -4.44 30.46 13.44
N ALA A 629 -3.38 29.67 13.28
CA ALA A 629 -2.23 30.00 12.44
C ALA A 629 -2.62 30.23 10.96
N HIS A 630 -3.49 29.36 10.43
CA HIS A 630 -4.07 29.53 9.09
C HIS A 630 -4.80 30.87 8.95
N ALA A 631 -5.73 31.17 9.86
CA ALA A 631 -6.52 32.40 9.82
C ALA A 631 -5.62 33.64 9.90
N ARG A 632 -4.59 33.61 10.75
CA ARG A 632 -3.62 34.71 10.87
C ARG A 632 -2.89 34.99 9.56
N VAL A 633 -2.39 33.94 8.90
CA VAL A 633 -1.73 34.08 7.60
C VAL A 633 -2.69 34.57 6.52
N TRP A 634 -3.95 34.12 6.52
CA TRP A 634 -4.96 34.63 5.61
C TRP A 634 -5.22 36.12 5.84
N HIS A 635 -5.43 36.55 7.09
CA HIS A 635 -5.64 37.97 7.44
C HIS A 635 -4.42 38.84 7.14
N LEU A 636 -3.21 38.32 7.35
CA LEU A 636 -1.97 38.98 6.94
C LEU A 636 -1.99 39.24 5.43
N TYR A 637 -2.24 38.19 4.64
CA TYR A 637 -2.27 38.29 3.19
C TYR A 637 -3.37 39.26 2.73
N ASP A 638 -4.58 39.14 3.25
CA ASP A 638 -5.73 39.97 2.89
C ASP A 638 -5.48 41.47 3.15
N LYS A 639 -4.89 41.80 4.30
CA LYS A 639 -4.68 43.19 4.72
C LYS A 639 -3.47 43.84 4.05
N GLU A 640 -2.35 43.13 3.97
CA GLU A 640 -1.06 43.74 3.61
C GLU A 640 -0.65 43.49 2.15
N TYR A 641 -1.06 42.35 1.58
CA TYR A 641 -0.52 41.83 0.32
C TYR A 641 -1.54 41.77 -0.80
N ARG A 642 -2.76 41.30 -0.54
CA ARG A 642 -3.82 41.12 -1.54
C ARG A 642 -4.08 42.39 -2.38
N PRO A 643 -4.12 43.62 -1.83
CA PRO A 643 -4.32 44.82 -2.63
C PRO A 643 -3.24 45.06 -3.70
N LYS A 644 -2.02 44.58 -3.46
CA LYS A 644 -0.86 44.76 -4.35
C LYS A 644 -0.63 43.54 -5.25
N GLN A 645 -0.68 42.35 -4.65
CA GLN A 645 -0.26 41.09 -5.27
C GLN A 645 -1.40 40.37 -6.00
N LYS A 646 -2.65 40.58 -5.58
CA LYS A 646 -3.88 40.08 -6.23
C LYS A 646 -3.93 38.55 -6.42
N GLY A 647 -3.21 37.77 -5.60
CA GLY A 647 -3.33 36.31 -5.57
C GLY A 647 -4.46 35.82 -4.65
N THR A 648 -4.63 34.51 -4.61
CA THR A 648 -5.54 33.78 -3.72
C THR A 648 -4.77 32.98 -2.68
N ILE A 649 -5.41 32.72 -1.55
CA ILE A 649 -4.86 31.95 -0.44
C ILE A 649 -5.91 31.04 0.17
N GLY A 650 -5.51 29.81 0.49
CA GLY A 650 -6.37 28.83 1.13
C GLY A 650 -5.61 27.76 1.90
N ILE A 651 -6.32 26.67 2.19
CA ILE A 651 -5.82 25.50 2.92
C ILE A 651 -6.12 24.22 2.15
N VAL A 652 -5.26 23.22 2.30
CA VAL A 652 -5.47 21.89 1.72
C VAL A 652 -5.83 20.89 2.82
N ILE A 653 -6.99 20.27 2.68
CA ILE A 653 -7.53 19.31 3.65
C ILE A 653 -7.56 17.91 3.01
N ALA A 654 -7.16 16.90 3.78
CA ALA A 654 -7.37 15.49 3.45
C ALA A 654 -8.87 15.18 3.47
N THR A 655 -9.43 14.73 2.34
CA THR A 655 -10.86 14.52 2.10
C THR A 655 -11.18 13.10 1.65
N ASP A 656 -10.37 12.11 2.04
CA ASP A 656 -10.72 10.69 1.90
C ASP A 656 -12.09 10.43 2.50
N TYR A 657 -13.00 9.88 1.70
CA TYR A 657 -14.40 9.77 2.10
C TYR A 657 -14.56 8.75 3.24
N ARG A 658 -15.51 9.02 4.12
CA ARG A 658 -15.84 8.16 5.26
C ARG A 658 -17.32 7.81 5.13
N GLU A 659 -17.59 6.56 4.80
CA GLU A 659 -18.92 6.08 4.47
C GLU A 659 -19.41 5.08 5.52
N GLY A 660 -20.73 4.99 5.73
CA GLY A 660 -21.30 3.90 6.52
C GLY A 660 -21.07 2.56 5.82
N ALA A 661 -20.73 1.51 6.58
CA ALA A 661 -20.51 0.17 6.03
C ALA A 661 -21.79 -0.47 5.46
N SER A 662 -22.96 0.01 5.88
CA SER A 662 -24.28 -0.35 5.35
C SER A 662 -25.23 0.85 5.39
N ASP A 663 -26.44 0.65 4.87
CA ASP A 663 -27.53 1.64 4.93
C ASP A 663 -28.23 1.69 6.31
N SER A 664 -27.67 1.04 7.33
CA SER A 664 -28.21 1.15 8.69
C SER A 664 -28.05 2.59 9.21
N PRO A 665 -29.02 3.14 9.97
CA PRO A 665 -28.90 4.47 10.56
C PRO A 665 -27.63 4.62 11.41
N GLU A 666 -27.23 3.56 12.11
CA GLU A 666 -26.06 3.53 12.97
C GLU A 666 -24.76 3.62 12.18
N ASP A 667 -24.62 2.87 11.08
CA ASP A 667 -23.42 2.92 10.24
C ASP A 667 -23.32 4.23 9.47
N ILE A 668 -24.46 4.76 8.98
CA ILE A 668 -24.52 6.07 8.34
C ILE A 668 -24.02 7.15 9.32
N GLU A 669 -24.46 7.10 10.58
CA GLU A 669 -23.99 8.03 11.60
C GLU A 669 -22.52 7.84 11.94
N ALA A 670 -22.03 6.59 12.03
CA ALA A 670 -20.61 6.30 12.23
C ALA A 670 -19.74 6.87 11.11
N GLY A 671 -20.18 6.74 9.84
CA GLY A 671 -19.53 7.33 8.68
C GLY A 671 -19.51 8.86 8.72
N LYS A 672 -20.65 9.49 9.07
CA LYS A 672 -20.74 10.96 9.22
C LYS A 672 -19.81 11.49 10.29
N ILE A 673 -19.82 10.89 11.49
CA ILE A 673 -18.92 11.27 12.58
C ILE A 673 -17.46 11.08 12.15
N ALA A 674 -17.13 9.95 11.51
CA ALA A 674 -15.79 9.73 10.99
C ALA A 674 -15.38 10.80 9.96
N TYR A 675 -16.30 11.30 9.14
CA TYR A 675 -16.04 12.38 8.18
C TYR A 675 -15.91 13.75 8.86
N ASP A 676 -16.64 14.02 9.94
CA ASP A 676 -16.45 15.23 10.73
C ASP A 676 -15.07 15.24 11.42
N PHE A 677 -14.57 14.07 11.85
CA PHE A 677 -13.19 13.94 12.30
C PHE A 677 -12.20 14.11 11.12
N GLU A 678 -12.45 13.51 9.95
CA GLU A 678 -11.53 13.61 8.81
C GLU A 678 -11.41 15.03 8.25
N VAL A 679 -12.54 15.65 7.95
CA VAL A 679 -12.66 16.90 7.20
C VAL A 679 -13.23 17.99 8.09
N GLY A 680 -14.29 17.70 8.85
CA GLY A 680 -15.03 18.69 9.62
C GLY A 680 -14.18 19.48 10.63
N LEU A 681 -13.26 18.83 11.35
CA LEU A 681 -12.36 19.47 12.32
C LEU A 681 -11.51 20.60 11.71
N TYR A 682 -11.28 20.57 10.40
CA TYR A 682 -10.44 21.53 9.68
C TYR A 682 -11.24 22.42 8.74
N GLY A 683 -12.27 21.86 8.09
CA GLY A 683 -13.13 22.59 7.15
C GLY A 683 -14.22 23.40 7.84
N HIS A 684 -14.85 22.87 8.89
CA HIS A 684 -15.97 23.55 9.55
C HIS A 684 -15.59 24.90 10.17
N PRO A 685 -14.43 25.07 10.85
CA PRO A 685 -14.03 26.36 11.40
C PRO A 685 -13.94 27.48 10.35
N ILE A 686 -13.59 27.12 9.10
CA ILE A 686 -13.28 28.06 8.02
C ILE A 686 -14.48 28.27 7.11
N PHE A 687 -15.13 27.18 6.66
CA PHE A 687 -16.08 27.23 5.55
C PHE A 687 -17.55 27.12 5.98
N SER A 688 -17.84 26.71 7.21
CA SER A 688 -19.23 26.65 7.67
C SER A 688 -19.78 28.06 7.95
N THR A 689 -21.09 28.20 7.90
CA THR A 689 -21.76 29.48 8.21
C THR A 689 -21.69 29.84 9.70
N THR A 690 -21.44 28.85 10.56
CA THR A 690 -21.39 29.00 12.02
C THR A 690 -19.97 29.15 12.57
N GLY A 691 -18.96 28.67 11.84
CA GLY A 691 -17.58 28.56 12.33
C GLY A 691 -17.43 27.56 13.49
N GLY A 692 -16.27 27.57 14.15
CA GLY A 692 -15.95 26.64 15.24
C GLY A 692 -15.81 25.18 14.80
N PHE A 693 -15.56 24.27 15.74
CA PHE A 693 -15.52 22.83 15.44
C PHE A 693 -16.92 22.24 15.22
N PRO A 694 -17.07 21.13 14.49
CA PRO A 694 -18.35 20.45 14.33
C PRO A 694 -18.96 20.05 15.68
N GLU A 695 -20.26 20.30 15.86
CA GLU A 695 -20.96 20.01 17.12
C GLU A 695 -20.90 18.53 17.51
N SER A 696 -20.98 17.64 16.51
CA SER A 696 -20.85 16.18 16.66
C SER A 696 -19.54 15.80 17.36
N VAL A 697 -18.43 16.40 16.96
CA VAL A 697 -17.08 16.15 17.49
C VAL A 697 -16.93 16.77 18.88
N VAL A 698 -17.35 18.02 19.05
CA VAL A 698 -17.30 18.75 20.33
C VAL A 698 -18.05 17.98 21.42
N LYS A 699 -19.29 17.60 21.15
CA LYS A 699 -20.14 16.86 22.10
C LYS A 699 -19.51 15.52 22.47
N ARG A 700 -19.04 14.76 21.48
CA ARG A 700 -18.49 13.42 21.70
C ARG A 700 -17.21 13.44 22.54
N ILE A 701 -16.30 14.35 22.27
CA ILE A 701 -15.05 14.49 23.05
C ILE A 701 -15.35 15.02 24.45
N ALA A 702 -16.30 15.96 24.61
CA ALA A 702 -16.69 16.46 25.92
C ALA A 702 -17.31 15.36 26.80
N GLU A 703 -18.21 14.54 26.24
CA GLU A 703 -18.81 13.39 26.93
C GLU A 703 -17.75 12.37 27.36
N ARG A 704 -16.83 11.99 26.46
CA ARG A 704 -15.74 11.07 26.77
C ARG A 704 -14.76 11.63 27.79
N SER A 705 -14.40 12.91 27.67
CA SER A 705 -13.54 13.61 28.64
C SER A 705 -14.16 13.57 30.04
N ALA A 706 -15.46 13.83 30.16
CA ALA A 706 -16.18 13.74 31.43
C ALA A 706 -16.20 12.31 32.00
N GLN A 707 -16.46 11.30 31.16
CA GLN A 707 -16.43 9.89 31.55
C GLN A 707 -15.04 9.44 32.02
N GLN A 708 -13.98 10.00 31.43
CA GLN A 708 -12.58 9.75 31.78
C GLN A 708 -12.09 10.58 32.99
N GLY A 709 -12.95 11.41 33.59
CA GLY A 709 -12.64 12.20 34.78
C GLY A 709 -11.89 13.50 34.52
N PHE A 710 -11.80 13.97 33.27
CA PHE A 710 -11.25 15.29 32.98
C PHE A 710 -12.22 16.38 33.47
N PRO A 711 -11.73 17.45 34.12
CA PRO A 711 -12.57 18.55 34.59
C PRO A 711 -13.10 19.45 33.47
N ARG A 712 -12.61 19.25 32.24
CA ARG A 712 -12.97 19.99 31.02
C ARG A 712 -12.76 19.10 29.79
N SER A 713 -13.34 19.47 28.66
CA SER A 713 -13.08 18.80 27.38
C SER A 713 -11.59 18.78 27.06
N ARG A 714 -11.11 17.66 26.50
CA ARG A 714 -9.74 17.54 25.95
C ARG A 714 -9.57 18.29 24.63
N LEU A 715 -10.66 18.49 23.86
CA LEU A 715 -10.66 19.37 22.68
C LEU A 715 -10.71 20.82 23.18
N PRO A 716 -9.68 21.66 22.91
CA PRO A 716 -9.70 23.05 23.33
C PRO A 716 -10.76 23.85 22.56
N ASP A 717 -11.65 24.53 23.28
CA ASP A 717 -12.69 25.36 22.66
C ASP A 717 -12.09 26.57 21.93
N PHE A 718 -12.73 26.99 20.84
CA PHE A 718 -12.54 28.33 20.31
C PHE A 718 -13.34 29.35 21.12
N THR A 719 -12.77 30.51 21.42
CA THR A 719 -13.55 31.64 21.93
C THR A 719 -14.47 32.18 20.83
N PRO A 720 -15.53 32.92 21.17
CA PRO A 720 -16.38 33.58 20.17
C PRO A 720 -15.58 34.47 19.20
N GLU A 721 -14.54 35.14 19.70
CA GLU A 721 -13.65 35.97 18.89
C GLU A 721 -12.80 35.12 17.94
N GLU A 722 -12.28 33.97 18.38
CA GLU A 722 -11.54 33.04 17.53
C GLU A 722 -12.45 32.44 16.44
N ILE A 723 -13.71 32.09 16.77
CA ILE A 723 -14.69 31.59 15.79
C ILE A 723 -14.90 32.61 14.67
N GLU A 724 -15.21 33.86 15.03
CA GLU A 724 -15.42 34.92 14.02
C GLU A 724 -14.15 35.28 13.26
N TYR A 725 -12.98 35.15 13.90
CA TYR A 725 -11.69 35.43 13.25
C TYR A 725 -11.31 34.39 12.20
N ILE A 726 -11.61 33.10 12.44
CA ILE A 726 -11.28 31.98 11.54
C ILE A 726 -12.32 31.80 10.43
N LYS A 727 -13.59 32.05 10.73
CA LYS A 727 -14.67 31.86 9.76
C LYS A 727 -14.46 32.72 8.50
N GLY A 728 -14.53 32.10 7.33
CA GLY A 728 -14.38 32.75 6.02
C GLY A 728 -12.94 33.00 5.58
N THR A 729 -11.93 32.48 6.27
CA THR A 729 -10.51 32.73 5.98
C THR A 729 -9.90 31.85 4.88
N SER A 730 -10.64 31.61 3.79
CA SER A 730 -10.08 30.89 2.62
C SER A 730 -10.78 31.28 1.33
N ASP A 731 -10.00 31.48 0.26
CA ASP A 731 -10.53 31.86 -1.06
C ASP A 731 -11.01 30.65 -1.87
N PHE A 732 -10.50 29.46 -1.56
CA PHE A 732 -10.84 28.18 -2.19
C PHE A 732 -10.78 27.05 -1.15
N PHE A 733 -11.37 25.90 -1.45
CA PHE A 733 -11.21 24.66 -0.69
C PHE A 733 -10.16 23.79 -1.38
N GLY A 734 -8.98 23.66 -0.76
CA GLY A 734 -7.94 22.75 -1.23
C GLY A 734 -8.26 21.31 -0.82
N PHE A 735 -8.21 20.41 -1.79
CA PHE A 735 -8.79 19.07 -1.65
C PHE A 735 -7.76 17.99 -2.00
N ASN A 736 -7.45 17.11 -1.06
CA ASN A 736 -6.59 15.94 -1.26
C ASN A 736 -7.38 14.66 -1.02
N HIS A 737 -7.41 13.75 -2.00
CA HIS A 737 -8.22 12.55 -1.88
C HIS A 737 -7.55 11.37 -2.58
N TYR A 738 -7.58 10.21 -1.95
CA TYR A 738 -6.96 9.00 -2.43
C TYR A 738 -7.89 7.78 -2.37
N SER A 739 -8.75 7.66 -1.36
CA SER A 739 -9.62 6.50 -1.18
C SER A 739 -10.83 6.77 -0.27
N THR A 740 -11.63 5.73 -0.02
CA THR A 740 -12.76 5.72 0.92
C THR A 740 -12.56 4.64 1.98
N LEU A 741 -13.02 4.91 3.21
CA LEU A 741 -13.16 3.92 4.28
C LEU A 741 -14.63 3.77 4.68
N PHE A 742 -15.02 2.55 4.99
CA PHE A 742 -16.36 2.15 5.45
C PHE A 742 -16.35 1.88 6.96
N TYR A 743 -17.29 2.46 7.68
CA TYR A 743 -17.41 2.42 9.14
C TYR A 743 -18.68 1.70 9.55
N ALA A 744 -18.53 0.65 10.36
CA ALA A 744 -19.65 0.01 11.03
C ALA A 744 -19.75 0.47 12.49
N ALA A 745 -20.93 0.73 13.00
CA ALA A 745 -21.13 1.25 14.35
C ALA A 745 -20.70 0.26 15.44
N ASP A 746 -20.82 -1.05 15.16
CA ASP A 746 -20.43 -2.14 16.07
C ASP A 746 -18.95 -2.56 15.91
N SER A 747 -18.19 -1.90 15.03
CA SER A 747 -16.78 -2.22 14.81
C SER A 747 -15.84 -1.82 15.95
N TYR A 748 -16.31 -0.97 16.88
CA TYR A 748 -15.51 -0.48 17.99
C TYR A 748 -15.66 -1.37 19.22
N GLU A 749 -14.56 -1.99 19.63
CA GLU A 749 -14.47 -2.75 20.88
C GLU A 749 -13.63 -1.97 21.91
N PRO A 750 -14.03 -1.93 23.20
CA PRO A 750 -13.22 -1.31 24.24
C PRO A 750 -11.80 -1.89 24.30
N GLY A 751 -10.79 -1.01 24.24
CA GLY A 751 -9.38 -1.41 24.24
C GLY A 751 -8.74 -1.57 22.85
N ILE A 752 -9.49 -1.33 21.77
CA ILE A 752 -8.97 -1.36 20.40
C ILE A 752 -8.04 -0.17 20.08
N PHE A 753 -8.24 0.95 20.78
CA PHE A 753 -7.40 2.15 20.72
C PHE A 753 -7.01 2.57 22.13
N ASP A 754 -5.92 3.33 22.25
CA ASP A 754 -5.52 3.95 23.51
C ASP A 754 -6.64 4.87 24.03
N ILE A 755 -6.79 4.93 25.36
CA ILE A 755 -7.82 5.72 26.02
C ILE A 755 -7.13 6.70 26.98
N PRO A 756 -7.23 8.02 26.76
CA PRO A 756 -7.89 8.69 25.64
C PRO A 756 -7.09 8.62 24.32
N SER A 757 -7.77 8.76 23.18
CA SER A 757 -7.13 9.02 21.88
C SER A 757 -8.11 9.58 20.86
N TYR A 758 -7.59 10.14 19.76
CA TYR A 758 -8.40 10.58 18.62
C TYR A 758 -9.33 9.50 18.07
N ASN A 759 -8.84 8.27 17.95
CA ASN A 759 -9.61 7.14 17.42
C ASN A 759 -10.59 6.58 18.45
N ASP A 760 -10.24 6.62 19.73
CA ASP A 760 -11.18 6.34 20.81
C ASP A 760 -12.36 7.31 20.74
N ASP A 761 -12.08 8.60 20.57
CA ASP A 761 -13.11 9.63 20.47
C ASP A 761 -14.00 9.47 19.23
N LEU A 762 -13.43 9.13 18.07
CA LEU A 762 -14.18 8.75 16.87
C LEU A 762 -15.08 7.53 17.17
N GLY A 763 -14.54 6.51 17.82
CA GLY A 763 -15.30 5.36 18.34
C GLY A 763 -15.92 4.47 17.26
N ALA A 764 -15.24 4.31 16.14
CA ALA A 764 -15.54 3.36 15.06
C ALA A 764 -14.26 3.03 14.29
N VAL A 765 -14.19 1.87 13.64
CA VAL A 765 -13.03 1.44 12.84
C VAL A 765 -13.40 1.45 11.36
N GLY A 766 -12.58 2.14 10.58
CA GLY A 766 -12.71 2.18 9.12
C GLY A 766 -12.05 0.98 8.46
N THR A 767 -12.68 0.44 7.41
CA THR A 767 -12.10 -0.61 6.54
C THR A 767 -12.27 -0.25 5.07
N TYR A 768 -11.56 -0.89 4.15
CA TYR A 768 -11.84 -0.75 2.71
C TYR A 768 -13.04 -1.61 2.24
N GLY A 769 -13.83 -2.16 3.17
CA GLY A 769 -14.98 -3.01 2.86
C GLY A 769 -14.59 -4.25 2.06
N SER A 770 -15.36 -4.55 1.01
CA SER A 770 -15.09 -5.66 0.09
C SER A 770 -14.14 -5.30 -1.07
N TYR A 771 -13.68 -4.05 -1.14
CA TYR A 771 -12.79 -3.60 -2.20
C TYR A 771 -11.42 -4.27 -2.07
N ALA A 772 -10.84 -4.64 -3.21
CA ALA A 772 -9.50 -5.24 -3.24
C ALA A 772 -8.46 -4.18 -2.88
N THR A 773 -7.75 -4.37 -1.77
CA THR A 773 -6.65 -3.50 -1.39
C THR A 773 -5.46 -3.69 -2.33
N THR A 774 -4.77 -2.60 -2.62
CA THR A 774 -3.50 -2.64 -3.37
C THR A 774 -2.33 -2.83 -2.40
N SER A 775 -1.11 -2.93 -2.92
CA SER A 775 0.11 -2.99 -2.09
C SER A 775 0.32 -1.73 -1.24
N VAL A 776 -0.39 -0.64 -1.56
CA VAL A 776 -0.43 0.60 -0.78
C VAL A 776 -1.91 0.88 -0.43
N PRO A 777 -2.43 0.33 0.69
CA PRO A 777 -3.87 0.28 0.94
C PRO A 777 -4.60 1.62 0.90
N HIS A 778 -3.94 2.72 1.27
CA HIS A 778 -4.57 4.05 1.24
C HIS A 778 -4.83 4.61 -0.16
N THR A 779 -4.38 3.91 -1.21
CA THR A 779 -4.73 4.21 -2.61
C THR A 779 -5.63 3.13 -3.21
N THR A 780 -6.40 2.42 -2.37
CA THR A 780 -7.41 1.46 -2.83
C THR A 780 -8.40 2.17 -3.75
N LYS A 781 -8.58 1.66 -4.97
CA LYS A 781 -9.36 2.33 -6.02
C LYS A 781 -10.86 2.29 -5.70
N ILE A 782 -11.41 3.40 -5.21
CA ILE A 782 -12.84 3.58 -4.89
C ILE A 782 -13.32 4.94 -5.45
N PRO A 783 -13.46 5.07 -6.78
CA PRO A 783 -13.71 6.35 -7.45
C PRO A 783 -15.04 6.99 -7.06
N GLY A 784 -16.07 6.21 -6.68
CA GLY A 784 -17.31 6.77 -6.15
C GLY A 784 -17.12 7.65 -4.90
N GLY A 785 -16.04 7.40 -4.15
CA GLY A 785 -15.64 8.15 -2.98
C GLY A 785 -15.32 9.62 -3.25
N ILE A 786 -14.54 9.91 -4.30
CA ILE A 786 -14.14 11.29 -4.59
C ILE A 786 -15.35 12.14 -4.96
N ARG A 787 -16.26 11.58 -5.77
CA ARG A 787 -17.51 12.25 -6.16
C ARG A 787 -18.38 12.56 -4.94
N LYS A 788 -18.53 11.61 -4.00
CA LYS A 788 -19.27 11.84 -2.74
C LYS A 788 -18.60 12.88 -1.85
N ALA A 789 -17.28 12.85 -1.73
CA ALA A 789 -16.52 13.84 -0.96
C ALA A 789 -16.65 15.25 -1.54
N LEU A 790 -16.57 15.40 -2.87
CA LEU A 790 -16.77 16.67 -3.57
C LEU A 790 -18.18 17.22 -3.37
N ASN A 791 -19.21 16.37 -3.52
CA ASN A 791 -20.60 16.76 -3.24
C ASN A 791 -20.79 17.17 -1.78
N TRP A 792 -20.19 16.46 -0.83
CA TRP A 792 -20.28 16.83 0.57
C TRP A 792 -19.67 18.21 0.84
N VAL A 793 -18.52 18.53 0.25
CA VAL A 793 -17.92 19.88 0.37
C VAL A 793 -18.85 20.93 -0.23
N LYS A 794 -19.40 20.65 -1.42
CA LYS A 794 -20.36 21.54 -2.07
C LYS A 794 -21.59 21.80 -1.20
N ASP A 795 -22.21 20.75 -0.68
CA ASP A 795 -23.49 20.84 0.05
C ASP A 795 -23.29 21.41 1.46
N SER A 796 -22.16 21.10 2.12
CA SER A 796 -21.86 21.55 3.48
C SER A 796 -21.34 22.99 3.54
N TYR A 797 -20.67 23.45 2.48
CA TYR A 797 -19.92 24.72 2.48
C TYR A 797 -20.33 25.68 1.36
N ASN A 798 -21.55 25.53 0.82
CA ASN A 798 -22.13 26.43 -0.18
C ASN A 798 -21.32 26.52 -1.49
N ASN A 799 -20.91 25.37 -2.02
CA ASN A 799 -20.23 25.20 -3.29
C ASN A 799 -19.02 26.12 -3.50
N PRO A 800 -18.01 26.08 -2.61
CA PRO A 800 -16.81 26.88 -2.78
C PRO A 800 -16.07 26.46 -4.05
N GLU A 801 -15.15 27.29 -4.54
CA GLU A 801 -14.16 26.82 -5.52
C GLU A 801 -13.34 25.68 -4.90
N ILE A 802 -13.28 24.53 -5.58
CA ILE A 802 -12.52 23.36 -5.15
C ILE A 802 -11.31 23.20 -6.07
N MET A 803 -10.13 23.10 -5.46
CA MET A 803 -8.88 22.81 -6.16
C MET A 803 -8.34 21.48 -5.64
N ILE A 804 -8.37 20.44 -6.49
CA ILE A 804 -7.82 19.13 -6.14
C ILE A 804 -6.30 19.20 -6.26
N PHE A 805 -5.62 19.22 -5.11
CA PHE A 805 -4.17 19.43 -5.03
C PHE A 805 -3.36 18.16 -4.87
N GLU A 806 -4.01 17.05 -4.51
CA GLU A 806 -3.43 15.71 -4.58
C GLU A 806 -4.50 14.66 -4.89
N ASN A 807 -4.20 13.85 -5.91
CA ASN A 807 -4.80 12.56 -6.15
C ASN A 807 -3.74 11.68 -6.83
N GLY A 808 -3.60 10.42 -6.42
CA GLY A 808 -2.48 9.61 -6.87
C GLY A 808 -2.55 8.15 -6.48
N PHE A 809 -1.65 7.36 -7.06
CA PHE A 809 -1.60 5.92 -6.86
C PHE A 809 -0.19 5.44 -6.50
N GLY A 810 -0.10 4.83 -5.32
CA GLY A 810 1.14 4.27 -4.78
C GLY A 810 1.29 2.81 -5.20
N ASN A 811 2.47 2.46 -5.69
CA ASN A 811 2.87 1.07 -5.92
C ASN A 811 4.31 0.83 -5.42
N LEU A 812 4.86 -0.36 -5.67
CA LEU A 812 6.20 -0.73 -5.23
C LEU A 812 7.27 -0.54 -6.33
N GLY A 813 6.96 0.22 -7.38
CA GLY A 813 7.83 0.51 -8.53
C GLY A 813 7.42 -0.16 -9.83
N GLY A 814 8.25 0.04 -10.87
CA GLY A 814 8.02 -0.43 -12.24
C GLY A 814 7.59 0.67 -13.21
N ASN A 815 8.03 0.58 -14.47
CA ASN A 815 7.82 1.62 -15.49
C ASN A 815 6.56 1.43 -16.34
N ASN A 816 5.98 0.22 -16.32
CA ASN A 816 4.70 -0.08 -16.94
C ASN A 816 3.58 -0.08 -15.88
N ASP A 817 3.22 1.11 -15.42
CA ASP A 817 2.30 1.37 -14.33
C ASP A 817 0.85 1.57 -14.82
N ILE A 818 0.33 0.60 -15.55
CA ILE A 818 -1.06 0.64 -16.08
C ILE A 818 -2.09 0.73 -14.94
N ASP A 819 -1.79 0.14 -13.78
CA ASP A 819 -2.63 0.27 -12.58
C ASP A 819 -2.79 1.73 -12.11
N ARG A 820 -1.74 2.55 -12.25
CA ARG A 820 -1.78 4.00 -11.99
C ARG A 820 -2.65 4.73 -13.00
N ILE A 821 -2.59 4.36 -14.29
CA ILE A 821 -3.47 4.92 -15.33
C ILE A 821 -4.93 4.55 -15.04
N ASP A 822 -5.20 3.27 -14.76
CA ASP A 822 -6.53 2.76 -14.40
C ASP A 822 -7.12 3.45 -13.16
N TYR A 823 -6.27 3.89 -12.23
CA TYR A 823 -6.66 4.68 -11.08
C TYR A 823 -7.04 6.11 -11.52
N TYR A 824 -6.14 6.80 -12.24
CA TYR A 824 -6.38 8.16 -12.68
C TYR A 824 -7.61 8.31 -13.58
N LEU A 825 -7.80 7.39 -14.52
CA LEU A 825 -8.99 7.35 -15.39
C LEU A 825 -10.27 7.30 -14.55
N ALA A 826 -10.35 6.37 -13.59
CA ALA A 826 -11.53 6.19 -12.78
C ALA A 826 -11.84 7.39 -11.87
N TYR A 827 -10.81 8.03 -11.31
CA TYR A 827 -11.00 9.20 -10.43
C TYR A 827 -11.31 10.47 -11.22
N LEU A 828 -10.67 10.70 -12.36
CA LEU A 828 -11.02 11.84 -13.23
C LEU A 828 -12.43 11.70 -13.80
N ASP A 829 -12.86 10.49 -14.16
CA ASP A 829 -14.23 10.24 -14.62
C ASP A 829 -15.26 10.61 -13.53
N ALA A 830 -14.99 10.23 -12.27
CA ALA A 830 -15.81 10.62 -11.12
C ALA A 830 -15.77 12.13 -10.82
N VAL A 831 -14.63 12.79 -11.06
CA VAL A 831 -14.50 14.25 -10.95
C VAL A 831 -15.30 14.95 -12.05
N LEU A 832 -15.26 14.45 -13.29
CA LEU A 832 -16.06 14.99 -14.39
C LEU A 832 -17.55 14.87 -14.12
N ASP A 833 -18.00 13.75 -13.54
CA ASP A 833 -19.37 13.62 -13.07
C ASP A 833 -19.72 14.66 -11.99
N ALA A 834 -18.82 14.91 -11.04
CA ALA A 834 -19.04 15.93 -10.02
C ALA A 834 -19.19 17.34 -10.63
N ILE A 835 -18.46 17.64 -11.72
CA ILE A 835 -18.55 18.92 -12.43
C ILE A 835 -19.84 18.98 -13.26
N GLU A 836 -20.02 18.02 -14.16
CA GLU A 836 -21.01 18.06 -15.25
C GLU A 836 -22.42 17.71 -14.78
N VAL A 837 -22.53 16.73 -13.87
CA VAL A 837 -23.81 16.22 -13.38
C VAL A 837 -24.19 16.89 -12.08
N ASP A 838 -23.24 17.02 -11.16
CA ASP A 838 -23.54 17.47 -9.80
C ASP A 838 -23.32 18.98 -9.59
N GLY A 839 -22.64 19.67 -10.51
CA GLY A 839 -22.41 21.11 -10.44
C GLY A 839 -21.43 21.56 -9.35
N CYS A 840 -20.45 20.72 -9.00
CA CYS A 840 -19.33 21.09 -8.14
C CYS A 840 -18.39 22.06 -8.86
N ASN A 841 -17.99 23.15 -8.19
CA ASN A 841 -17.11 24.17 -8.77
C ASN A 841 -15.63 23.75 -8.68
N ILE A 842 -15.21 22.80 -9.53
CA ILE A 842 -13.84 22.26 -9.52
C ILE A 842 -13.02 22.92 -10.63
N THR A 843 -11.91 23.55 -10.28
CA THR A 843 -11.10 24.36 -11.21
C THR A 843 -9.70 23.83 -11.44
N ARG A 844 -9.21 22.94 -10.56
CA ARG A 844 -7.87 22.34 -10.67
C ARG A 844 -7.88 20.86 -10.33
N TYR A 845 -7.00 20.13 -11.00
CA TYR A 845 -6.67 18.74 -10.67
C TYR A 845 -5.15 18.53 -10.73
N THR A 846 -4.60 17.91 -9.70
CA THR A 846 -3.15 17.78 -9.52
C THR A 846 -2.76 16.34 -9.26
N ALA A 847 -1.87 15.80 -10.10
CA ALA A 847 -1.30 14.47 -9.89
C ALA A 847 -0.30 14.48 -8.73
N TRP A 848 -0.55 13.63 -7.73
CA TRP A 848 0.45 13.23 -6.75
C TRP A 848 1.15 11.95 -7.23
N SER A 849 2.39 11.99 -7.71
CA SER A 849 3.32 13.14 -7.71
C SER A 849 4.07 13.28 -9.03
N LEU A 850 4.76 14.42 -9.22
CA LEU A 850 5.60 14.62 -10.39
C LEU A 850 6.61 13.47 -10.56
N MET A 851 7.33 13.12 -9.50
CA MET A 851 8.34 12.06 -9.54
C MET A 851 8.33 11.27 -8.25
N ASP A 852 8.89 10.06 -8.28
CA ASP A 852 9.14 9.29 -7.07
C ASP A 852 9.92 10.12 -6.08
N ASN A 853 9.56 10.00 -4.81
CA ASN A 853 10.13 10.81 -3.75
C ASN A 853 10.18 10.02 -2.44
N PHE A 854 10.66 10.67 -1.37
CA PHE A 854 10.66 10.09 -0.03
C PHE A 854 9.25 10.10 0.57
N GLU A 855 8.61 8.94 0.59
CA GLU A 855 7.21 8.77 1.02
C GLU A 855 7.13 8.57 2.55
N TRP A 856 7.61 9.58 3.28
CA TRP A 856 7.50 9.68 4.73
C TRP A 856 7.98 8.41 5.44
N ASN A 857 7.14 7.78 6.27
CA ASN A 857 7.48 6.57 7.01
C ASN A 857 7.78 5.36 6.11
N SER A 858 7.36 5.39 4.85
CA SER A 858 7.66 4.32 3.89
C SER A 858 9.05 4.47 3.27
N GLY A 859 9.71 5.61 3.49
CA GLY A 859 10.98 5.95 2.88
C GLY A 859 10.90 5.95 1.36
N LEU A 860 11.87 5.34 0.70
CA LEU A 860 11.92 5.20 -0.75
C LEU A 860 11.17 3.95 -1.26
N SER A 861 10.54 3.15 -0.40
CA SER A 861 9.93 1.88 -0.82
C SER A 861 8.62 2.01 -1.61
N VAL A 862 7.88 3.11 -1.46
CA VAL A 862 6.60 3.36 -2.13
C VAL A 862 6.78 4.41 -3.23
N LYS A 863 6.22 4.14 -4.41
CA LYS A 863 6.37 4.97 -5.61
C LYS A 863 5.03 5.59 -6.01
N PHE A 864 4.99 6.91 -6.04
CA PHE A 864 3.83 7.72 -6.49
C PHE A 864 4.09 8.46 -7.80
N GLY A 865 5.34 8.51 -8.27
CA GLY A 865 5.74 9.40 -9.34
C GLY A 865 5.17 9.01 -10.70
N LEU A 866 4.77 10.01 -11.49
CA LEU A 866 4.67 9.88 -12.94
C LEU A 866 6.04 9.56 -13.56
N PHE A 867 7.11 10.01 -12.91
CA PHE A 867 8.49 9.72 -13.26
C PHE A 867 9.17 8.86 -12.20
N GLU A 868 9.84 7.79 -12.62
CA GLU A 868 10.74 7.00 -11.78
C GLU A 868 12.02 7.80 -11.50
N VAL A 869 12.52 7.75 -10.26
CA VAL A 869 13.83 8.32 -9.89
C VAL A 869 14.81 7.18 -9.62
N ASP A 870 15.96 7.20 -10.30
CA ASP A 870 17.06 6.29 -9.97
C ASP A 870 17.88 6.81 -8.79
N TYR A 871 17.59 6.28 -7.60
CA TYR A 871 18.29 6.66 -6.37
C TYR A 871 19.75 6.18 -6.29
N ASN A 872 20.18 5.28 -7.18
CA ASN A 872 21.58 4.84 -7.26
C ASN A 872 22.43 5.68 -8.21
N ASP A 873 21.79 6.51 -9.04
CA ASP A 873 22.48 7.48 -9.88
C ASP A 873 22.71 8.77 -9.10
N ASP A 874 23.96 9.23 -9.04
CA ASP A 874 24.35 10.48 -8.37
C ASP A 874 23.60 11.70 -8.92
N LYS A 875 23.23 11.65 -10.21
CA LYS A 875 22.43 12.70 -10.88
C LYS A 875 20.93 12.50 -10.74
N ARG A 876 20.49 11.41 -10.09
CA ARG A 876 19.09 11.07 -9.85
C ARG A 876 18.28 11.09 -11.14
N THR A 877 18.73 10.40 -12.19
CA THR A 877 18.02 10.33 -13.49
C THR A 877 16.52 10.09 -13.28
N ARG A 878 15.69 10.86 -13.99
CA ARG A 878 14.23 10.67 -14.00
C ARG A 878 13.76 10.03 -15.29
N THR A 879 13.01 8.94 -15.18
CA THR A 879 12.49 8.19 -16.34
C THR A 879 10.97 8.27 -16.37
N ALA A 880 10.39 8.69 -17.50
CA ALA A 880 8.95 8.75 -17.67
C ALA A 880 8.33 7.34 -17.61
N ARG A 881 7.27 7.18 -16.80
CA ARG A 881 6.45 5.96 -16.81
C ARG A 881 5.33 6.02 -17.85
N ALA A 882 4.61 4.92 -18.04
CA ALA A 882 3.41 4.88 -18.88
C ALA A 882 2.40 5.97 -18.45
N SER A 883 2.22 6.17 -17.15
CA SER A 883 1.35 7.22 -16.61
C SER A 883 1.79 8.65 -16.96
N ALA A 884 3.09 8.95 -17.07
CA ALA A 884 3.55 10.27 -17.54
C ALA A 884 3.17 10.51 -19.01
N LEU A 885 3.30 9.48 -19.86
CA LEU A 885 2.91 9.56 -21.27
C LEU A 885 1.40 9.73 -21.42
N TRP A 886 0.61 9.01 -20.62
CA TRP A 886 -0.84 9.15 -20.58
C TRP A 886 -1.26 10.53 -20.08
N PHE A 887 -0.67 11.03 -18.98
CA PHE A 887 -1.03 12.33 -18.42
C PHE A 887 -0.67 13.48 -19.35
N LYS A 888 0.47 13.38 -20.06
CA LYS A 888 0.84 14.30 -21.13
C LYS A 888 -0.21 14.32 -22.26
N ASP A 889 -0.67 13.16 -22.70
CA ASP A 889 -1.69 13.08 -23.75
C ASP A 889 -3.03 13.66 -23.28
N LEU A 890 -3.46 13.33 -22.06
CA LEU A 890 -4.66 13.89 -21.42
C LEU A 890 -4.64 15.43 -21.41
N ILE A 891 -3.50 16.03 -21.05
CA ILE A 891 -3.33 17.49 -21.03
C ILE A 891 -3.41 18.04 -22.45
N ALA A 892 -2.66 17.46 -23.39
CA ALA A 892 -2.59 17.94 -24.77
C ALA A 892 -3.92 17.81 -25.53
N THR A 893 -4.64 16.70 -25.37
CA THR A 893 -5.88 16.41 -26.09
C THR A 893 -7.12 16.93 -25.37
N ARG A 894 -7.00 17.28 -24.07
CA ARG A 894 -8.13 17.62 -23.20
C ARG A 894 -9.22 16.54 -23.22
N THR A 895 -8.83 15.29 -23.44
CA THR A 895 -9.76 14.17 -23.63
C THR A 895 -9.38 13.02 -22.70
N LEU A 896 -10.34 12.59 -21.89
CA LEU A 896 -10.23 11.38 -21.07
C LEU A 896 -10.62 10.18 -21.94
N ASP A 897 -9.61 9.51 -22.50
CA ASP A 897 -9.76 8.32 -23.34
C ASP A 897 -9.55 7.04 -22.51
N PRO A 898 -10.61 6.26 -22.25
CA PRO A 898 -10.53 5.02 -21.48
C PRO A 898 -9.83 3.87 -22.21
N ASP A 899 -9.70 3.95 -23.54
CA ASP A 899 -9.06 2.92 -24.38
C ASP A 899 -7.59 3.27 -24.71
N TYR A 900 -7.05 4.34 -24.12
CA TYR A 900 -5.69 4.78 -24.40
C TYR A 900 -4.64 3.82 -23.82
N GLU A 901 -3.86 3.22 -24.70
CA GLU A 901 -2.67 2.43 -24.35
C GLU A 901 -1.38 3.20 -24.71
N PRO A 902 -0.64 3.75 -23.72
CA PRO A 902 0.63 4.40 -24.00
C PRO A 902 1.62 3.38 -24.57
N ARG A 903 2.30 3.75 -25.66
CA ARG A 903 3.50 3.02 -26.08
C ARG A 903 4.64 3.38 -25.14
N LEU A 904 5.18 2.39 -24.47
CA LEU A 904 6.35 2.59 -23.61
C LEU A 904 7.54 3.02 -24.46
N GLU A 905 7.97 4.25 -24.23
CA GLU A 905 9.20 4.82 -24.77
C GLU A 905 10.10 5.19 -23.59
N GLU A 906 11.39 4.83 -23.68
CA GLU A 906 12.35 5.16 -22.63
C GLU A 906 12.76 6.64 -22.78
N ILE A 907 12.06 7.51 -22.04
CA ILE A 907 12.35 8.94 -22.01
C ILE A 907 13.01 9.26 -20.67
N LYS A 908 14.28 9.68 -20.73
CA LYS A 908 15.09 10.02 -19.57
C LYS A 908 15.41 11.51 -19.55
N PHE A 909 15.39 12.03 -18.33
CA PHE A 909 15.83 13.36 -17.96
C PHE A 909 17.03 13.17 -17.04
#